data_AF-A0A3P8KBH8-F1
#
_entry.id   AF-A0A3P8KBH8-F1
#
_cell.length_a   1.000
_cell.length_b   1.000
_cell.length_c   1.000
_cell.angle_alpha   90.00
_cell.angle_beta   90.00
_cell.angle_gamma   90.00
#
_symmetry.space_group_name_H-M   'P 1'
#
loop_
_entity.id
_entity.type
_entity.pdbx_description
1 polymer ?
#
loop_
_entity_poly.entity_id
_entity_poly.type
_entity_poly.pdbx_seq_one_letter_code
_entity_poly.pdbx_strand_id
1 'polypeptide(L)'
;MKKKKILITLLPCVALPILISASCGNKVYNDPDQPNILAETPLIKLRPAKKIDQSTPTPSQPNNSPTEKKKQKDPTPKQPTSPIEVKKTKLTPAIQHTPASRLTPAKKVSVPKPNIDQKISNNATLQNSQLPNFIDSSASNETIKSKLINLDINGGFINTDERLNTDFLVLKKDDKFQLKFGNSNILLGDFDILIRDGQEIKTLAEFQQNSNKFFDIDNTGQIIGLRSIDNKSDSIYDHLIWLKHKKSNSYFSIGIKMESDKTAERERLGNLSYQNIKKIASYFSNIEDEVEKLYAINNYVSDFLTYDLNTYEKTFQLFGAAALRKAVCDGYARLFHQLATFAGFENVLYATGDILGEKAKEIIKSGQIVYHAWNYVKLKDGWYLIDPTWNQNKFPWHRNKYRTNYFLARPTDMKLIRVIKQEFLDNSAKKDLRSFAYEKEGKFLSSSDLGIEPDDTSDIEKFLRKQVLNPTIENDNYVFTLIFKKVLYNNISNKLRKYLGLSRLYGSHNKVTYDEENGYVCLRVKLTKDEVASKFADLNINNPTSVNVTEAKFISNKEINVTLSSPVENLTKENFKLNVKDSFNVTMNFADVDEIVKSNDNKTYALKLKNIVNLVTEQSALVDLGISHPSYQFNFNNANNILKPIQVWASEPKITYEFIKNKEIKFSGFTSNTYYSINNGLNWFKMPENGIIDFKIEPKILFFEKGTNGAFSSKVSDEVYLRQYKQPWKISVVNSKQIVGVNNMMEYCIGYSVDETVDGTTTKKWYPSDEWHQVKNNHINIEHPGSVYFVRVKSNQALGLACSDSVHVTT
;
A
#
# COMPACT_ATOMS: atom_id res chain seq x y z
N MET A 1 -5.56 37.29 52.09
CA MET A 1 -4.66 36.56 53.03
C MET A 1 -3.67 35.75 52.19
N LYS A 2 -2.33 35.81 52.39
CA LYS A 2 -1.50 34.84 53.15
C LYS A 2 -1.91 33.36 52.89
N LYS A 3 -1.08 32.40 52.41
CA LYS A 3 0.36 32.25 52.01
C LYS A 3 0.42 31.35 50.73
N LYS A 4 1.50 30.90 50.06
CA LYS A 4 2.99 31.03 50.15
C LYS A 4 3.62 31.07 48.71
N LYS A 5 4.45 30.07 48.33
CA LYS A 5 5.11 29.75 47.02
C LYS A 5 5.47 28.25 47.04
N ILE A 6 5.70 27.55 45.91
CA ILE A 6 7.01 27.18 45.26
C ILE A 6 6.58 26.29 44.06
N LEU A 7 6.93 26.45 42.77
CA LEU A 7 8.16 26.74 42.01
C LEU A 7 9.10 25.53 41.80
N ILE A 8 9.20 25.03 40.56
CA ILE A 8 10.41 24.54 39.88
C ILE A 8 10.13 24.46 38.36
N THR A 9 11.18 24.58 37.53
CA THR A 9 11.13 24.77 36.07
C THR A 9 11.95 23.72 35.32
N LEU A 10 11.57 23.36 34.09
CA LEU A 10 12.51 22.99 33.02
C LEU A 10 11.86 23.02 31.62
N LEU A 11 12.68 23.32 30.60
CA LEU A 11 12.43 23.23 29.15
C LEU A 11 13.30 22.08 28.56
N PRO A 12 13.29 21.79 27.24
CA PRO A 12 12.31 22.08 26.17
C PRO A 12 11.80 20.81 25.46
N CYS A 13 10.68 20.91 24.71
CA CYS A 13 10.29 19.85 23.77
C CYS A 13 10.97 20.03 22.40
N VAL A 14 11.66 19.00 21.91
CA VAL A 14 12.12 18.89 20.52
C VAL A 14 11.00 18.26 19.68
N ALA A 15 10.81 18.73 18.44
CA ALA A 15 9.68 18.33 17.61
C ALA A 15 9.77 16.90 17.06
N LEU A 16 8.67 16.15 17.21
CA LEU A 16 8.36 14.95 16.42
C LEU A 16 7.46 15.35 15.23
N PRO A 17 7.59 14.68 14.06
CA PRO A 17 6.74 14.96 12.90
C PRO A 17 5.28 14.56 13.17
N ILE A 18 4.35 15.44 12.84
CA ILE A 18 2.94 15.28 13.22
C ILE A 18 2.21 14.33 12.25
N LEU A 19 1.86 13.14 12.73
CA LEU A 19 0.85 12.29 12.10
C LEU A 19 -0.54 12.90 12.34
N ILE A 20 -0.97 13.83 11.47
CA ILE A 20 -2.32 14.40 11.54
C ILE A 20 -3.35 13.37 11.05
N SER A 21 -3.90 12.63 12.00
CA SER A 21 -5.13 11.88 11.81
C SER A 21 -6.32 12.85 11.79
N ALA A 22 -6.85 13.14 10.59
CA ALA A 22 -8.13 13.83 10.43
C ALA A 22 -9.29 12.88 10.79
N SER A 23 -9.41 12.55 12.08
CA SER A 23 -10.54 11.78 12.61
C SER A 23 -11.83 12.57 12.42
N CYS A 24 -12.77 12.01 11.66
CA CYS A 24 -14.08 12.62 11.45
C CYS A 24 -14.90 12.51 12.74
N GLY A 25 -14.94 13.58 13.54
CA GLY A 25 -15.69 13.56 14.79
C GLY A 25 -16.08 14.94 15.31
N ASN A 26 -17.19 14.95 16.05
CA ASN A 26 -17.27 15.73 17.28
C ASN A 26 -18.32 15.14 18.25
N LYS A 27 -17.93 15.07 19.52
CA LYS A 27 -18.76 15.00 20.75
C LYS A 27 -19.94 14.02 20.82
N VAL A 28 -19.76 13.01 21.68
CA VAL A 28 -20.80 12.52 22.61
C VAL A 28 -20.20 12.58 24.02
N TYR A 29 -21.02 12.81 25.05
CA TYR A 29 -20.59 12.82 26.45
C TYR A 29 -20.57 11.40 27.02
N ASN A 30 -19.67 11.12 27.97
CA ASN A 30 -19.78 9.94 28.81
C ASN A 30 -20.81 10.20 29.92
N ASP A 31 -21.80 9.32 30.03
CA ASP A 31 -22.65 9.17 31.21
C ASP A 31 -22.06 8.04 32.08
N PRO A 32 -21.76 8.23 33.38
CA PRO A 32 -21.00 7.24 34.15
C PRO A 32 -21.77 5.96 34.57
N ASP A 33 -23.10 6.00 34.64
CA ASP A 33 -23.87 5.05 35.46
C ASP A 33 -24.71 4.03 34.67
N GLN A 34 -24.07 3.02 34.04
CA GLN A 34 -24.71 1.70 33.81
C GLN A 34 -23.72 0.52 33.99
N PRO A 35 -24.13 -0.59 34.63
CA PRO A 35 -23.24 -1.70 35.00
C PRO A 35 -23.16 -2.86 33.99
N ASN A 36 -22.09 -3.66 34.09
CA ASN A 36 -21.85 -4.86 33.29
C ASN A 36 -22.86 -6.00 33.56
N ILE A 37 -23.24 -6.74 32.51
CA ILE A 37 -23.69 -8.14 32.61
C ILE A 37 -23.03 -8.96 31.48
N LEU A 38 -22.49 -10.13 31.84
CA LEU A 38 -21.99 -11.16 30.91
C LEU A 38 -22.99 -12.33 30.87
N ALA A 39 -23.31 -12.83 29.68
CA ALA A 39 -24.02 -14.10 29.47
C ALA A 39 -23.78 -14.62 28.04
N GLU A 40 -23.86 -15.95 27.85
CA GLU A 40 -23.55 -16.62 26.57
C GLU A 40 -24.80 -16.98 25.73
N THR A 41 -24.57 -17.25 24.44
CA THR A 41 -25.34 -18.02 23.40
C THR A 41 -26.72 -18.65 23.79
N PRO A 42 -27.74 -18.70 22.88
CA PRO A 42 -27.55 -19.11 21.47
C PRO A 42 -28.48 -18.51 20.37
N LEU A 43 -28.34 -19.07 19.16
CA LEU A 43 -29.04 -18.78 17.89
C LEU A 43 -30.57 -18.59 17.97
N ILE A 44 -31.09 -17.54 17.31
CA ILE A 44 -32.52 -17.36 16.99
C ILE A 44 -32.69 -17.02 15.50
N LYS A 45 -33.75 -17.56 14.88
CA LYS A 45 -34.05 -17.45 13.44
C LYS A 45 -34.58 -16.06 13.07
N LEU A 46 -34.14 -15.53 11.92
CA LEU A 46 -34.65 -14.29 11.33
C LEU A 46 -36.15 -14.38 11.01
N ARG A 47 -36.88 -13.28 11.24
CA ARG A 47 -38.23 -13.02 10.69
C ARG A 47 -38.17 -11.74 9.83
N PRO A 48 -38.89 -11.68 8.70
CA PRO A 48 -38.91 -10.48 7.85
C PRO A 48 -39.73 -9.35 8.50
N ALA A 49 -39.24 -8.11 8.40
CA ALA A 49 -39.96 -6.92 8.84
C ALA A 49 -40.98 -6.43 7.79
N LYS A 50 -42.09 -5.84 8.25
CA LYS A 50 -43.17 -5.32 7.38
C LYS A 50 -42.75 -4.06 6.60
N LYS A 51 -43.46 -3.80 5.49
CA LYS A 51 -43.59 -2.45 4.93
C LYS A 51 -44.23 -1.50 5.96
N ILE A 52 -43.87 -0.23 5.90
CA ILE A 52 -44.57 0.88 6.53
C ILE A 52 -44.85 1.90 5.42
N ASP A 53 -46.10 2.35 5.31
CA ASP A 53 -46.54 3.24 4.24
C ASP A 53 -46.22 4.71 4.53
N GLN A 54 -46.23 5.52 3.47
CA GLN A 54 -45.91 6.95 3.52
C GLN A 54 -47.14 7.79 3.90
N SER A 55 -46.94 8.82 4.72
CA SER A 55 -47.90 9.91 4.91
C SER A 55 -47.32 11.24 4.38
N THR A 56 -48.17 12.03 3.72
CA THR A 56 -47.80 13.31 3.10
C THR A 56 -48.04 14.50 4.03
N PRO A 57 -47.22 15.58 3.95
CA PRO A 57 -47.41 16.80 4.73
C PRO A 57 -48.31 17.83 4.03
N THR A 58 -49.09 18.57 4.83
CA THR A 58 -49.93 19.71 4.41
C THR A 58 -49.23 21.05 4.71
N PRO A 59 -49.34 22.10 3.87
CA PRO A 59 -48.43 23.27 3.95
C PRO A 59 -49.01 24.56 4.57
N SER A 60 -48.10 25.51 4.84
CA SER A 60 -48.32 26.97 5.06
C SER A 60 -48.84 27.40 6.46
N GLN A 61 -48.67 28.65 6.95
CA GLN A 61 -48.14 29.90 6.38
C GLN A 61 -47.26 30.69 7.42
N PRO A 62 -46.60 31.83 7.07
CA PRO A 62 -45.56 32.48 7.89
C PRO A 62 -46.06 33.66 8.76
N ASN A 63 -45.16 34.26 9.57
CA ASN A 63 -45.36 35.60 10.14
C ASN A 63 -44.03 36.40 10.30
N ASN A 64 -44.12 37.70 10.59
CA ASN A 64 -43.09 38.70 10.25
C ASN A 64 -42.36 39.39 11.44
N SER A 65 -41.07 39.73 11.22
CA SER A 65 -40.43 41.03 11.57
C SER A 65 -40.28 41.48 13.06
N PRO A 66 -39.50 42.56 13.38
CA PRO A 66 -38.37 43.19 12.65
C PRO A 66 -37.12 43.60 13.51
N THR A 67 -36.02 43.91 12.83
CA THR A 67 -34.97 44.94 13.12
C THR A 67 -34.36 45.20 14.53
N GLU A 68 -33.03 45.32 14.56
CA GLU A 68 -32.38 46.62 14.87
C GLU A 68 -31.06 46.81 14.09
N LYS A 69 -30.53 48.06 14.03
CA LYS A 69 -29.28 48.43 13.32
C LYS A 69 -28.42 49.38 14.17
N LYS A 70 -27.10 49.13 14.28
CA LYS A 70 -26.00 50.09 14.58
C LYS A 70 -24.65 49.39 14.32
N LYS A 71 -23.57 50.07 13.90
CA LYS A 71 -23.41 51.35 13.19
C LYS A 71 -22.01 51.36 12.53
N GLN A 72 -21.87 51.93 11.33
CA GLN A 72 -20.60 52.08 10.64
C GLN A 72 -19.91 53.41 11.03
N LYS A 73 -18.57 53.47 10.93
CA LYS A 73 -17.77 54.71 11.00
C LYS A 73 -16.61 54.61 9.99
N ASP A 74 -16.20 55.76 9.47
CA ASP A 74 -15.35 55.92 8.27
C ASP A 74 -14.37 57.12 8.49
N PRO A 75 -13.48 57.53 7.55
CA PRO A 75 -12.05 57.26 7.73
C PRO A 75 -11.16 58.55 7.72
N THR A 76 -10.33 58.74 6.68
CA THR A 76 -9.53 59.95 6.33
C THR A 76 -8.16 60.15 7.07
N PRO A 77 -7.17 60.93 6.55
CA PRO A 77 -6.00 60.28 5.90
C PRO A 77 -4.61 60.93 6.21
N LYS A 78 -3.54 60.43 5.56
CA LYS A 78 -2.51 61.28 4.89
C LYS A 78 -1.58 60.52 3.91
N GLN A 79 -1.02 61.29 2.98
CA GLN A 79 -0.09 60.98 1.87
C GLN A 79 1.07 62.03 1.94
N PRO A 80 2.06 62.11 1.03
CA PRO A 80 2.67 61.10 0.14
C PRO A 80 4.23 61.14 0.18
N THR A 81 4.92 60.22 -0.54
CA THR A 81 6.15 60.53 -1.31
C THR A 81 6.38 59.49 -2.41
N SER A 82 7.14 59.85 -3.45
CA SER A 82 7.44 59.06 -4.66
C SER A 82 8.88 59.36 -5.11
N PRO A 83 9.38 58.88 -6.28
CA PRO A 83 9.46 57.50 -6.77
C PRO A 83 10.91 57.10 -7.14
N ILE A 84 11.22 55.81 -7.30
CA ILE A 84 12.46 55.34 -7.98
C ILE A 84 12.13 54.14 -8.89
N GLU A 85 12.67 54.13 -10.11
CA GLU A 85 12.57 53.02 -11.05
C GLU A 85 13.46 51.82 -10.66
N VAL A 86 12.98 50.60 -10.88
CA VAL A 86 13.85 49.40 -10.95
C VAL A 86 13.50 48.57 -12.19
N LYS A 87 14.54 48.04 -12.85
CA LYS A 87 14.49 47.42 -14.17
C LYS A 87 13.78 46.05 -14.18
N LYS A 88 13.29 45.66 -15.36
CA LYS A 88 12.69 44.34 -15.62
C LYS A 88 13.71 43.20 -15.38
N THR A 89 13.33 42.21 -14.59
CA THR A 89 13.94 40.87 -14.60
C THR A 89 12.83 39.82 -14.58
N LYS A 90 12.93 38.77 -15.41
CA LYS A 90 11.97 37.67 -15.41
C LYS A 90 12.16 36.83 -14.15
N LEU A 91 11.15 36.77 -13.27
CA LEU A 91 11.06 35.75 -12.24
C LEU A 91 10.29 34.55 -12.77
N THR A 92 11.01 33.57 -13.30
CA THR A 92 10.49 32.21 -13.51
C THR A 92 10.43 31.52 -12.15
N PRO A 93 9.29 30.99 -11.69
CA PRO A 93 9.23 30.15 -10.49
C PRO A 93 9.85 28.78 -10.79
N ALA A 94 11.18 28.71 -10.77
CA ALA A 94 11.94 27.48 -10.92
C ALA A 94 11.83 26.64 -9.64
N ILE A 95 10.70 25.95 -9.47
CA ILE A 95 10.57 24.89 -8.47
C ILE A 95 11.41 23.70 -8.95
N GLN A 96 12.71 23.74 -8.64
CA GLN A 96 13.52 22.53 -8.64
C GLN A 96 12.96 21.62 -7.55
N HIS A 97 12.33 20.51 -7.97
CA HIS A 97 12.19 19.36 -7.09
C HIS A 97 13.60 18.92 -6.70
N THR A 98 13.98 19.10 -5.44
CA THR A 98 15.27 18.62 -4.95
C THR A 98 15.31 17.10 -5.07
N PRO A 99 16.24 16.50 -5.85
CA PRO A 99 16.53 15.08 -5.75
C PRO A 99 17.16 14.79 -4.38
N ALA A 100 17.51 13.53 -4.09
CA ALA A 100 18.10 13.13 -2.81
C ALA A 100 19.44 13.85 -2.49
N SER A 101 19.37 15.04 -1.89
CA SER A 101 20.50 15.95 -1.65
C SER A 101 21.32 15.55 -0.42
N ARG A 102 21.77 14.30 -0.39
CA ARG A 102 22.79 13.76 0.55
C ARG A 102 23.83 12.87 -0.15
N LEU A 103 24.06 13.11 -1.45
CA LEU A 103 25.16 12.53 -2.23
C LEU A 103 26.20 13.59 -2.62
N THR A 104 27.00 13.99 -1.64
CA THR A 104 28.32 14.60 -1.85
C THR A 104 29.31 13.89 -0.95
N PRO A 105 30.38 13.27 -1.47
CA PRO A 105 31.48 12.79 -0.65
C PRO A 105 32.04 13.96 0.15
N ALA A 106 32.21 13.78 1.46
CA ALA A 106 32.98 14.73 2.25
C ALA A 106 34.41 14.79 1.67
N LYS A 107 34.97 16.00 1.52
CA LYS A 107 36.38 16.18 1.19
C LYS A 107 37.21 15.36 2.20
N LYS A 108 38.17 14.55 1.73
CA LYS A 108 39.13 13.90 2.63
C LYS A 108 39.90 14.97 3.40
N VAL A 109 39.48 15.23 4.64
CA VAL A 109 40.30 15.91 5.63
C VAL A 109 41.38 14.90 6.03
N SER A 110 42.65 15.30 6.00
CA SER A 110 43.73 14.50 6.55
C SER A 110 43.57 14.46 8.07
N VAL A 111 43.03 13.36 8.58
CA VAL A 111 42.86 13.14 10.02
C VAL A 111 44.24 13.19 10.68
N PRO A 112 44.46 14.02 11.72
CA PRO A 112 45.71 14.00 12.46
C PRO A 112 45.93 12.62 13.07
N LYS A 113 47.12 12.04 12.90
CA LYS A 113 47.47 10.85 13.69
C LYS A 113 47.45 11.25 15.18
N PRO A 114 46.83 10.45 16.07
CA PRO A 114 46.79 10.79 17.49
C PRO A 114 48.22 10.92 18.04
N ASN A 115 48.47 11.95 18.85
CA ASN A 115 49.80 12.18 19.42
C ASN A 115 50.03 11.22 20.58
N ILE A 116 50.66 10.10 20.30
CA ILE A 116 50.87 8.98 21.21
C ILE A 116 52.34 8.97 21.65
N ASP A 117 52.67 9.78 22.64
CA ASP A 117 54.06 9.98 23.07
C ASP A 117 54.66 8.79 23.85
N GLN A 118 53.82 7.87 24.34
CA GLN A 118 54.28 6.64 25.02
C GLN A 118 53.42 5.42 24.64
N LYS A 119 54.07 4.34 24.19
CA LYS A 119 53.47 3.01 24.03
C LYS A 119 53.95 2.08 25.13
N ILE A 120 53.05 1.64 26.00
CA ILE A 120 53.37 0.74 27.11
C ILE A 120 53.06 -0.70 26.70
N SER A 121 54.06 -1.60 26.80
CA SER A 121 53.89 -3.04 26.58
C SER A 121 53.16 -3.68 27.77
N ASN A 122 51.83 -3.59 27.75
CA ASN A 122 50.98 -3.91 28.89
C ASN A 122 50.56 -5.39 28.90
N ASN A 123 51.52 -6.30 29.12
CA ASN A 123 51.32 -7.77 29.14
C ASN A 123 50.57 -8.29 30.39
N ALA A 124 49.86 -7.43 31.13
CA ALA A 124 49.19 -7.77 32.38
C ALA A 124 47.81 -8.40 32.11
N THR A 125 47.77 -9.71 31.89
CA THR A 125 46.52 -10.47 31.79
C THR A 125 45.75 -10.42 33.11
N LEU A 126 44.61 -9.72 33.15
CA LEU A 126 43.64 -9.86 34.25
C LEU A 126 43.24 -11.34 34.39
N GLN A 127 43.08 -11.84 35.60
CA GLN A 127 42.36 -13.10 35.76
C GLN A 127 40.90 -12.88 35.38
N ASN A 128 40.32 -13.81 34.62
CA ASN A 128 38.94 -13.68 34.13
C ASN A 128 37.94 -13.41 35.26
N SER A 129 38.18 -13.98 36.45
CA SER A 129 37.45 -13.75 37.71
C SER A 129 37.21 -12.27 38.08
N GLN A 130 38.05 -11.35 37.60
CA GLN A 130 38.01 -9.91 37.90
C GLN A 130 37.30 -9.07 36.83
N LEU A 131 36.83 -9.66 35.72
CA LEU A 131 36.10 -8.94 34.67
C LEU A 131 34.62 -8.72 35.09
N PRO A 132 34.03 -7.52 34.91
CA PRO A 132 32.65 -7.23 35.33
C PRO A 132 31.58 -8.13 34.69
N ASN A 133 31.83 -8.62 33.47
CA ASN A 133 30.95 -9.54 32.75
C ASN A 133 31.36 -11.02 32.85
N PHE A 134 32.42 -11.36 33.60
CA PHE A 134 32.77 -12.75 33.84
C PHE A 134 31.89 -13.35 34.94
N ILE A 135 31.43 -14.56 34.68
CA ILE A 135 30.64 -15.37 35.60
C ILE A 135 31.37 -16.70 35.71
N ASP A 136 31.73 -17.07 36.93
CA ASP A 136 32.45 -18.31 37.19
C ASP A 136 31.61 -19.53 36.79
N SER A 137 32.27 -20.51 36.16
CA SER A 137 31.76 -21.85 35.86
C SER A 137 31.08 -22.51 37.06
N SER A 138 31.65 -22.33 38.27
CA SER A 138 31.21 -22.90 39.55
C SER A 138 30.37 -21.95 40.44
N ALA A 139 29.97 -20.78 39.94
CA ALA A 139 29.15 -19.85 40.71
C ALA A 139 27.76 -20.42 41.06
N SER A 140 27.25 -20.11 42.27
CA SER A 140 25.88 -20.47 42.66
C SER A 140 24.84 -19.72 41.83
N ASN A 141 23.62 -20.25 41.72
CA ASN A 141 22.56 -19.59 40.94
C ASN A 141 22.23 -18.18 41.46
N GLU A 142 22.32 -17.89 42.76
CA GLU A 142 22.17 -16.52 43.30
C GLU A 142 23.31 -15.61 42.87
N THR A 143 24.55 -16.13 42.85
CA THR A 143 25.75 -15.42 42.39
C THR A 143 25.67 -15.10 40.90
N ILE A 144 25.11 -16.00 40.09
CA ILE A 144 24.87 -15.76 38.67
C ILE A 144 23.71 -14.77 38.47
N LYS A 145 22.55 -14.97 39.12
CA LYS A 145 21.38 -14.07 39.04
C LYS A 145 21.75 -12.62 39.41
N SER A 146 22.51 -12.41 40.49
CA SER A 146 22.95 -11.08 40.95
C SER A 146 23.98 -10.40 40.04
N LYS A 147 24.75 -11.16 39.25
CA LYS A 147 25.56 -10.59 38.14
C LYS A 147 24.70 -10.27 36.92
N LEU A 148 23.86 -11.21 36.47
CA LEU A 148 23.06 -11.07 35.25
C LEU A 148 22.00 -9.94 35.33
N ILE A 149 21.49 -9.57 36.51
CA ILE A 149 20.50 -8.48 36.66
C ILE A 149 21.05 -7.13 36.16
N ASN A 150 22.37 -6.98 36.11
CA ASN A 150 23.08 -5.81 35.62
C ASN A 150 23.55 -5.95 34.17
N LEU A 151 23.14 -6.98 33.43
CA LEU A 151 23.51 -7.22 32.04
C LEU A 151 22.28 -7.20 31.11
N ASP A 152 22.54 -6.84 29.86
CA ASP A 152 21.57 -6.82 28.74
C ASP A 152 22.05 -7.80 27.64
N ILE A 153 21.40 -7.78 26.46
CA ILE A 153 21.81 -8.58 25.29
C ILE A 153 23.31 -8.42 25.01
N ASN A 154 23.99 -9.55 24.80
CA ASN A 154 25.43 -9.68 24.51
C ASN A 154 26.37 -9.10 25.58
N GLY A 155 25.85 -8.82 26.80
CA GLY A 155 26.64 -8.41 27.96
C GLY A 155 27.46 -9.52 28.63
N GLY A 156 27.39 -10.76 28.14
CA GLY A 156 28.13 -11.92 28.67
C GLY A 156 29.57 -12.06 28.14
N PHE A 157 30.32 -12.99 28.72
CA PHE A 157 31.64 -13.40 28.23
C PHE A 157 31.50 -14.46 27.13
N ILE A 158 31.87 -14.14 25.89
CA ILE A 158 31.89 -15.07 24.75
C ILE A 158 33.34 -15.28 24.33
N ASN A 159 33.86 -16.50 24.41
CA ASN A 159 35.23 -16.82 23.99
C ASN A 159 35.25 -18.00 23.00
N THR A 160 34.49 -17.82 21.91
CA THR A 160 34.36 -18.76 20.80
C THR A 160 33.88 -17.98 19.56
N ASP A 161 34.04 -18.58 18.38
CA ASP A 161 33.44 -18.11 17.13
C ASP A 161 32.06 -18.76 16.87
N GLU A 162 31.67 -19.76 17.66
CA GLU A 162 30.31 -20.33 17.67
C GLU A 162 29.27 -19.28 18.09
N ARG A 163 28.04 -19.41 17.59
CA ARG A 163 26.94 -18.44 17.75
C ARG A 163 25.60 -19.14 17.90
N LEU A 164 24.63 -18.43 18.47
CA LEU A 164 23.22 -18.75 18.27
C LEU A 164 22.77 -18.28 16.87
N ASN A 165 21.73 -18.90 16.30
CA ASN A 165 21.12 -18.42 15.05
C ASN A 165 20.32 -17.11 15.20
N THR A 166 20.07 -16.62 16.42
CA THR A 166 19.65 -15.25 16.66
C THR A 166 20.09 -14.71 18.02
N ASP A 167 20.23 -13.38 18.10
CA ASP A 167 20.42 -12.57 19.31
C ASP A 167 19.12 -11.91 19.80
N PHE A 168 18.09 -11.91 18.95
CA PHE A 168 16.81 -11.27 19.19
C PHE A 168 15.66 -12.01 18.49
N LEU A 169 14.49 -12.05 19.13
CA LEU A 169 13.31 -12.74 18.63
C LEU A 169 12.04 -11.96 18.99
N VAL A 170 11.17 -11.74 18.01
CA VAL A 170 9.78 -11.30 18.27
C VAL A 170 8.93 -12.56 18.32
N LEU A 171 8.08 -12.68 19.34
CA LEU A 171 7.10 -13.75 19.48
C LEU A 171 5.70 -13.18 19.69
N LYS A 172 4.71 -13.84 19.10
CA LYS A 172 3.29 -13.73 19.42
C LYS A 172 2.78 -15.09 19.90
N LYS A 173 1.53 -15.17 20.34
CA LYS A 173 0.90 -16.46 20.66
C LYS A 173 0.98 -17.45 19.47
N ASP A 174 1.23 -18.72 19.79
CA ASP A 174 1.35 -19.89 18.89
C ASP A 174 2.53 -19.88 17.88
N ASP A 175 3.34 -18.82 17.84
CA ASP A 175 4.60 -18.79 17.04
C ASP A 175 5.64 -19.79 17.57
N LYS A 176 6.49 -20.27 16.65
CA LYS A 176 7.55 -21.25 16.95
C LYS A 176 8.88 -20.86 16.32
N PHE A 177 9.94 -20.89 17.11
CA PHE A 177 11.31 -20.62 16.65
C PHE A 177 12.27 -21.74 17.08
N GLN A 178 13.00 -22.32 16.13
CA GLN A 178 14.03 -23.32 16.43
C GLN A 178 15.36 -22.64 16.74
N LEU A 179 15.78 -22.69 18.00
CA LEU A 179 17.11 -22.24 18.40
C LEU A 179 18.18 -23.22 17.91
N LYS A 180 19.29 -22.67 17.42
CA LYS A 180 20.46 -23.42 16.95
C LYS A 180 21.74 -22.88 17.58
N PHE A 181 22.72 -23.75 17.72
CA PHE A 181 24.09 -23.40 18.11
C PHE A 181 25.06 -23.86 17.03
N GLY A 182 25.77 -22.91 16.42
CA GLY A 182 26.39 -23.12 15.11
C GLY A 182 25.32 -23.50 14.07
N ASN A 183 25.59 -24.55 13.29
CA ASN A 183 24.65 -25.07 12.28
C ASN A 183 23.63 -26.08 12.86
N SER A 184 23.86 -26.58 14.07
CA SER A 184 23.08 -27.65 14.71
C SER A 184 21.92 -27.11 15.54
N ASN A 185 20.83 -27.88 15.67
CA ASN A 185 19.83 -27.60 16.72
C ASN A 185 20.51 -27.71 18.10
N ILE A 186 20.11 -26.86 19.02
CA ILE A 186 20.63 -26.85 20.39
C ILE A 186 20.01 -28.00 21.21
N LEU A 187 20.77 -28.59 22.12
CA LEU A 187 20.23 -29.44 23.18
C LEU A 187 20.34 -28.66 24.49
N LEU A 188 19.21 -28.38 25.17
CA LEU A 188 19.25 -27.53 26.37
C LEU A 188 20.05 -28.16 27.52
N GLY A 189 20.23 -29.48 27.50
CA GLY A 189 21.09 -30.20 28.44
C GLY A 189 22.55 -29.71 28.43
N ASP A 190 23.06 -29.19 27.31
CA ASP A 190 24.43 -28.68 27.18
C ASP A 190 24.62 -27.27 27.75
N PHE A 191 23.55 -26.64 28.25
CA PHE A 191 23.54 -25.25 28.69
C PHE A 191 22.99 -25.10 30.12
N ASP A 192 23.49 -24.11 30.87
CA ASP A 192 22.76 -23.55 32.02
C ASP A 192 21.96 -22.34 31.51
N ILE A 193 20.66 -22.31 31.81
CA ILE A 193 19.71 -21.37 31.18
C ILE A 193 19.00 -20.54 32.24
N LEU A 194 19.11 -19.23 32.08
CA LEU A 194 18.55 -18.21 32.97
C LEU A 194 17.76 -17.21 32.14
N ILE A 195 16.58 -16.81 32.63
CA ILE A 195 15.59 -16.01 31.93
C ILE A 195 15.22 -14.82 32.81
N ARG A 196 15.42 -13.61 32.27
CA ARG A 196 14.91 -12.37 32.87
C ARG A 196 13.41 -12.25 32.59
N ASP A 197 12.64 -12.11 33.66
CA ASP A 197 11.19 -12.01 33.67
C ASP A 197 10.82 -10.72 34.42
N GLY A 198 10.73 -9.62 33.67
CA GLY A 198 10.65 -8.27 34.23
C GLY A 198 11.93 -7.86 35.00
N GLN A 199 11.82 -7.74 36.32
CA GLN A 199 12.94 -7.43 37.22
C GLN A 199 13.62 -8.67 37.81
N GLU A 200 12.99 -9.84 37.72
CA GLU A 200 13.51 -11.10 38.28
C GLU A 200 14.37 -11.85 37.27
N ILE A 201 15.25 -12.73 37.76
CA ILE A 201 15.95 -13.72 36.93
C ILE A 201 15.66 -15.12 37.48
N LYS A 202 15.13 -15.97 36.61
CA LYS A 202 14.65 -17.33 36.89
C LYS A 202 15.52 -18.32 36.12
N THR A 203 15.83 -19.46 36.71
CA THR A 203 16.29 -20.64 35.98
C THR A 203 15.18 -21.11 35.03
N LEU A 204 15.54 -21.91 34.02
CA LEU A 204 14.53 -22.50 33.13
C LEU A 204 13.41 -23.23 33.89
N ALA A 205 13.75 -23.98 34.95
CA ALA A 205 12.75 -24.69 35.77
C ALA A 205 11.81 -23.74 36.53
N GLU A 206 12.36 -22.70 37.19
CA GLU A 206 11.55 -21.67 37.88
C GLU A 206 10.65 -20.90 36.88
N PHE A 207 11.14 -20.64 35.67
CA PHE A 207 10.36 -19.99 34.62
C PHE A 207 9.27 -20.91 34.07
N GLN A 208 9.57 -22.19 33.82
CA GLN A 208 8.60 -23.15 33.28
C GLN A 208 7.43 -23.44 34.22
N GLN A 209 7.66 -23.39 35.54
CA GLN A 209 6.63 -23.49 36.58
C GLN A 209 5.67 -22.28 36.63
N ASN A 210 6.03 -21.13 36.05
CA ASN A 210 5.15 -19.96 35.99
C ASN A 210 3.99 -20.21 35.00
N SER A 211 2.77 -20.39 35.51
CA SER A 211 1.56 -20.58 34.70
C SER A 211 1.17 -19.36 33.85
N ASN A 212 1.70 -18.17 34.17
CA ASN A 212 1.47 -16.94 33.41
C ASN A 212 2.57 -16.60 32.39
N LYS A 213 3.57 -17.48 32.19
CA LYS A 213 4.68 -17.20 31.28
C LYS A 213 4.24 -16.97 29.82
N PHE A 214 4.94 -16.06 29.14
CA PHE A 214 4.58 -15.62 27.79
C PHE A 214 5.05 -16.57 26.67
N PHE A 215 6.07 -17.37 26.94
CA PHE A 215 6.61 -18.39 26.04
C PHE A 215 7.11 -19.61 26.84
N ASP A 216 7.39 -20.71 26.16
CA ASP A 216 8.15 -21.85 26.68
C ASP A 216 9.35 -22.16 25.76
N ILE A 217 10.28 -22.99 26.22
CA ILE A 217 11.36 -23.54 25.40
C ILE A 217 11.55 -25.03 25.72
N ASP A 218 11.43 -25.90 24.71
CA ASP A 218 11.59 -27.34 24.89
C ASP A 218 13.06 -27.79 24.93
N ASN A 219 13.31 -29.05 25.29
CA ASN A 219 14.66 -29.61 25.41
C ASN A 219 15.49 -29.60 24.11
N THR A 220 14.84 -29.42 22.94
CA THR A 220 15.47 -29.27 21.61
C THR A 220 15.69 -27.81 21.22
N GLY A 221 15.37 -26.87 22.11
CA GLY A 221 15.44 -25.43 21.86
C GLY A 221 14.35 -24.89 20.96
N GLN A 222 13.22 -25.58 20.80
CA GLN A 222 12.04 -24.97 20.18
C GLN A 222 11.41 -23.99 21.17
N ILE A 223 11.55 -22.69 20.90
CA ILE A 223 10.87 -21.63 21.64
C ILE A 223 9.45 -21.52 21.08
N ILE A 224 8.44 -21.52 21.94
CA ILE A 224 7.01 -21.48 21.56
C ILE A 224 6.33 -20.32 22.30
N GLY A 225 5.73 -19.39 21.56
CA GLY A 225 4.92 -18.31 22.15
C GLY A 225 3.59 -18.84 22.69
N LEU A 226 3.28 -18.56 23.97
CA LEU A 226 2.07 -19.01 24.64
C LEU A 226 1.01 -17.90 24.78
N ARG A 227 1.45 -16.65 24.89
CA ARG A 227 0.59 -15.47 25.10
C ARG A 227 1.16 -14.24 24.39
N SER A 228 0.28 -13.33 24.01
CA SER A 228 0.62 -11.99 23.56
C SER A 228 0.61 -10.99 24.73
N ILE A 229 1.21 -9.80 24.57
CA ILE A 229 1.25 -8.76 25.62
C ILE A 229 0.25 -7.64 25.32
N ASP A 230 -0.57 -7.21 26.29
CA ASP A 230 -1.62 -6.20 26.02
C ASP A 230 -1.08 -4.78 25.78
N ASN A 231 -0.04 -4.39 26.53
CA ASN A 231 0.59 -3.07 26.46
C ASN A 231 2.03 -3.18 25.98
N LYS A 232 2.44 -2.30 25.05
CA LYS A 232 3.84 -2.21 24.63
C LYS A 232 4.69 -1.52 25.68
N SER A 233 5.75 -2.20 26.12
CA SER A 233 6.89 -1.59 26.78
C SER A 233 7.82 -0.94 25.74
N ASP A 234 8.34 0.26 26.02
CA ASP A 234 9.40 0.91 25.24
C ASP A 234 10.77 0.22 25.35
N SER A 235 10.89 -0.78 26.24
CA SER A 235 12.06 -1.65 26.31
C SER A 235 12.27 -2.40 24.99
N ILE A 236 13.51 -2.52 24.56
CA ILE A 236 13.90 -3.25 23.33
C ILE A 236 13.48 -4.72 23.34
N TYR A 237 13.40 -5.35 24.52
CA TYR A 237 12.85 -6.69 24.75
C TYR A 237 12.00 -6.70 26.03
N ASP A 238 11.14 -7.70 26.18
CA ASP A 238 10.32 -7.90 27.39
C ASP A 238 10.93 -9.01 28.28
N HIS A 239 11.63 -9.97 27.69
CA HIS A 239 12.42 -11.00 28.37
C HIS A 239 13.84 -11.08 27.79
N LEU A 240 14.77 -11.62 28.57
CA LEU A 240 16.15 -11.88 28.12
C LEU A 240 16.58 -13.27 28.58
N ILE A 241 16.83 -14.18 27.64
CA ILE A 241 17.42 -15.49 27.94
C ILE A 241 18.94 -15.34 27.90
N TRP A 242 19.64 -15.91 28.86
CA TRP A 242 21.06 -16.24 28.78
C TRP A 242 21.25 -17.76 28.74
N LEU A 243 22.16 -18.21 27.90
CA LEU A 243 22.53 -19.60 27.73
C LEU A 243 24.05 -19.73 27.92
N LYS A 244 24.48 -20.33 29.03
CA LYS A 244 25.89 -20.65 29.33
C LYS A 244 26.21 -22.03 28.78
N HIS A 245 27.01 -22.12 27.71
CA HIS A 245 27.41 -23.41 27.14
C HIS A 245 28.40 -24.12 28.09
N LYS A 246 27.98 -25.24 28.69
CA LYS A 246 28.73 -25.94 29.76
C LYS A 246 30.16 -26.31 29.37
N LYS A 247 30.38 -26.73 28.11
CA LYS A 247 31.70 -27.14 27.60
C LYS A 247 32.68 -25.99 27.39
N SER A 248 32.21 -24.82 26.96
CA SER A 248 33.07 -23.66 26.64
C SER A 248 33.04 -22.54 27.69
N ASN A 249 32.16 -22.66 28.69
CA ASN A 249 31.79 -21.63 29.67
C ASN A 249 31.46 -20.25 29.05
N SER A 250 31.05 -20.21 27.77
CA SER A 250 30.67 -18.98 27.06
C SER A 250 29.18 -18.69 27.22
N TYR A 251 28.85 -17.41 27.41
CA TYR A 251 27.50 -16.91 27.68
C TYR A 251 26.91 -16.25 26.44
N PHE A 252 25.90 -16.89 25.85
CA PHE A 252 25.09 -16.34 24.77
C PHE A 252 23.79 -15.75 25.34
N SER A 253 23.10 -14.91 24.56
CA SER A 253 21.84 -14.32 25.00
C SER A 253 20.87 -14.05 23.86
N ILE A 254 19.58 -14.10 24.18
CA ILE A 254 18.48 -13.81 23.24
C ILE A 254 17.51 -12.84 23.92
N GLY A 255 17.35 -11.64 23.35
CA GLY A 255 16.22 -10.78 23.72
C GLY A 255 14.93 -11.30 23.10
N ILE A 256 13.89 -11.49 23.90
CA ILE A 256 12.55 -11.84 23.40
C ILE A 256 11.63 -10.64 23.61
N LYS A 257 11.04 -10.15 22.52
CA LYS A 257 9.96 -9.16 22.53
C LYS A 257 8.64 -9.88 22.31
N MET A 258 7.68 -9.68 23.20
CA MET A 258 6.32 -10.17 23.01
C MET A 258 5.54 -9.15 22.20
N GLU A 259 4.85 -9.60 21.16
CA GLU A 259 3.96 -8.75 20.39
C GLU A 259 2.54 -8.74 21.01
N SER A 260 1.80 -7.65 20.77
CA SER A 260 0.37 -7.57 21.12
C SER A 260 -0.48 -8.05 19.96
N ASP A 261 -1.58 -8.76 20.21
CA ASP A 261 -2.45 -9.27 19.14
C ASP A 261 -2.93 -8.16 18.18
N LYS A 262 -3.15 -6.95 18.73
CA LYS A 262 -3.50 -5.75 17.94
C LYS A 262 -2.36 -5.21 17.07
N THR A 263 -1.10 -5.47 17.42
CA THR A 263 0.05 -5.17 16.55
C THR A 263 0.27 -6.29 15.55
N ALA A 264 0.28 -7.54 16.00
CA ALA A 264 0.45 -8.71 15.15
C ALA A 264 -0.59 -8.76 14.02
N GLU A 265 -1.87 -8.51 14.34
CA GLU A 265 -2.93 -8.43 13.33
C GLU A 265 -2.77 -7.22 12.41
N ARG A 266 -2.32 -6.06 12.93
CA ARG A 266 -2.05 -4.87 12.10
C ARG A 266 -0.90 -5.10 11.13
N GLU A 267 0.18 -5.76 11.55
CA GLU A 267 1.27 -6.15 10.66
C GLU A 267 0.83 -7.25 9.70
N ARG A 268 0.11 -8.29 10.15
CA ARG A 268 -0.43 -9.35 9.28
C ARG A 268 -1.34 -8.76 8.19
N LEU A 269 -2.26 -7.88 8.55
CA LEU A 269 -3.12 -7.17 7.59
C LEU A 269 -2.34 -6.21 6.70
N GLY A 270 -1.30 -5.55 7.20
CA GLY A 270 -0.41 -4.69 6.39
C GLY A 270 0.37 -5.49 5.34
N ASN A 271 1.01 -6.58 5.75
CA ASN A 271 1.77 -7.48 4.87
C ASN A 271 0.84 -8.17 3.85
N LEU A 272 -0.35 -8.65 4.27
CA LEU A 272 -1.35 -9.21 3.36
C LEU A 272 -1.91 -8.17 2.37
N SER A 273 -2.22 -6.96 2.84
CA SER A 273 -2.63 -5.84 1.99
C SER A 273 -1.59 -5.54 0.92
N TYR A 274 -0.31 -5.54 1.31
CA TYR A 274 0.81 -5.24 0.43
C TYR A 274 1.08 -6.34 -0.61
N GLN A 275 0.86 -7.61 -0.25
CA GLN A 275 0.87 -8.73 -1.19
C GLN A 275 -0.29 -8.62 -2.18
N ASN A 276 -1.51 -8.35 -1.69
CA ASN A 276 -2.70 -8.19 -2.52
C ASN A 276 -2.57 -7.00 -3.49
N ILE A 277 -2.09 -5.84 -3.03
CA ILE A 277 -1.86 -4.65 -3.89
C ILE A 277 -0.94 -4.97 -5.07
N LYS A 278 0.19 -5.68 -4.85
CA LYS A 278 1.08 -6.07 -5.97
C LYS A 278 0.44 -7.08 -6.90
N LYS A 279 -0.22 -8.10 -6.33
CA LYS A 279 -0.93 -9.13 -7.10
C LYS A 279 -1.98 -8.49 -8.02
N ILE A 280 -2.75 -7.53 -7.51
CA ILE A 280 -3.77 -6.83 -8.27
C ILE A 280 -3.13 -5.86 -9.28
N ALA A 281 -2.09 -5.11 -8.89
CA ALA A 281 -1.40 -4.19 -9.79
C ALA A 281 -0.67 -4.91 -10.94
N SER A 282 -0.27 -6.18 -10.76
CA SER A 282 0.34 -6.97 -11.84
C SER A 282 -0.63 -7.13 -13.01
N TYR A 283 -1.92 -7.36 -12.76
CA TYR A 283 -2.94 -7.64 -13.78
C TYR A 283 -2.93 -6.61 -14.92
N PHE A 284 -2.84 -5.32 -14.60
CA PHE A 284 -3.02 -4.22 -15.56
C PHE A 284 -1.75 -3.84 -16.31
N SER A 285 -0.65 -4.55 -16.09
CA SER A 285 0.67 -4.11 -16.55
C SER A 285 0.80 -3.95 -18.05
N ASN A 286 0.39 -4.98 -18.79
CA ASN A 286 0.56 -5.12 -20.24
C ASN A 286 -0.49 -4.33 -21.03
N ILE A 287 -1.26 -3.47 -20.36
CA ILE A 287 -2.16 -2.50 -20.96
C ILE A 287 -1.33 -1.25 -21.25
N GLU A 288 -0.93 -1.07 -22.51
CA GLU A 288 0.01 -0.01 -22.90
C GLU A 288 -0.65 1.39 -22.86
N ASP A 289 -1.92 1.50 -23.23
CA ASP A 289 -2.66 2.77 -23.19
C ASP A 289 -2.99 3.20 -21.74
N GLU A 290 -2.71 4.46 -21.43
CA GLU A 290 -2.90 5.04 -20.10
C GLU A 290 -4.36 5.06 -19.66
N VAL A 291 -5.28 5.37 -20.58
CA VAL A 291 -6.72 5.52 -20.28
C VAL A 291 -7.35 4.15 -20.08
N GLU A 292 -7.02 3.16 -20.92
CA GLU A 292 -7.43 1.76 -20.75
C GLU A 292 -6.93 1.18 -19.41
N LYS A 293 -5.66 1.41 -19.07
CA LYS A 293 -5.06 0.92 -17.81
C LYS A 293 -5.76 1.50 -16.60
N LEU A 294 -6.02 2.82 -16.59
CA LEU A 294 -6.77 3.48 -15.51
C LEU A 294 -8.23 3.00 -15.43
N TYR A 295 -8.87 2.74 -16.57
CA TYR A 295 -10.25 2.23 -16.63
C TYR A 295 -10.36 0.82 -16.05
N ALA A 296 -9.42 -0.07 -16.41
CA ALA A 296 -9.34 -1.42 -15.86
C ALA A 296 -9.10 -1.40 -14.34
N ILE A 297 -8.18 -0.57 -13.83
CA ILE A 297 -7.94 -0.40 -12.39
C ILE A 297 -9.19 0.15 -11.68
N ASN A 298 -9.86 1.17 -12.24
CA ASN A 298 -11.09 1.75 -11.68
C ASN A 298 -12.19 0.70 -11.51
N ASN A 299 -12.42 -0.10 -12.56
CA ASN A 299 -13.44 -1.13 -12.55
C ASN A 299 -13.10 -2.24 -11.55
N TYR A 300 -11.83 -2.68 -11.52
CA TYR A 300 -11.39 -3.68 -10.56
C TYR A 300 -11.60 -3.21 -9.11
N VAL A 301 -11.18 -1.98 -8.75
CA VAL A 301 -11.42 -1.42 -7.40
C VAL A 301 -12.92 -1.40 -7.08
N SER A 302 -13.75 -1.01 -8.05
CA SER A 302 -15.21 -0.96 -7.92
C SER A 302 -15.86 -2.33 -7.74
N ASP A 303 -15.27 -3.42 -8.26
CA ASP A 303 -15.83 -4.77 -8.12
C ASP A 303 -15.22 -5.61 -7.00
N PHE A 304 -13.94 -5.37 -6.67
CA PHE A 304 -13.21 -6.03 -5.58
C PHE A 304 -13.70 -5.63 -4.19
N LEU A 305 -14.03 -4.34 -3.99
CA LEU A 305 -14.43 -3.76 -2.72
C LEU A 305 -15.94 -3.80 -2.48
N THR A 306 -16.32 -3.82 -1.20
CA THR A 306 -17.67 -3.54 -0.70
C THR A 306 -17.63 -2.29 0.18
N TYR A 307 -18.56 -1.36 -0.03
CA TYR A 307 -18.64 -0.16 0.79
C TYR A 307 -19.21 -0.50 2.17
N ASP A 308 -18.49 -0.17 3.23
CA ASP A 308 -18.82 -0.57 4.60
C ASP A 308 -18.55 0.58 5.57
N LEU A 309 -19.62 1.12 6.19
CA LEU A 309 -19.52 2.18 7.19
C LEU A 309 -19.08 1.66 8.57
N ASN A 310 -19.15 0.33 8.78
CA ASN A 310 -18.88 -0.36 10.05
C ASN A 310 -17.47 -1.00 10.07
N THR A 311 -16.55 -0.60 9.18
CA THR A 311 -15.18 -1.11 9.17
C THR A 311 -14.52 -0.99 10.54
N TYR A 312 -14.10 -2.13 11.09
CA TYR A 312 -13.42 -2.26 12.37
C TYR A 312 -12.19 -1.34 12.43
N GLU A 313 -12.20 -0.41 13.39
CA GLU A 313 -11.27 0.73 13.48
C GLU A 313 -11.13 1.55 12.17
N LYS A 314 -11.85 2.68 12.10
CA LYS A 314 -11.85 3.63 10.96
C LYS A 314 -10.46 4.14 10.53
N THR A 315 -9.45 3.95 11.37
CA THR A 315 -8.02 4.29 11.20
C THR A 315 -7.27 3.48 10.13
N PHE A 316 -7.81 2.36 9.62
CA PHE A 316 -7.05 1.43 8.75
C PHE A 316 -7.67 1.16 7.38
N GLN A 317 -8.21 2.19 6.73
CA GLN A 317 -8.98 2.07 5.47
C GLN A 317 -8.25 1.37 4.31
N LEU A 318 -6.93 1.55 4.14
CA LEU A 318 -6.19 0.81 3.11
C LEU A 318 -6.06 -0.68 3.43
N PHE A 319 -5.95 -1.06 4.71
CA PHE A 319 -5.92 -2.47 5.11
C PHE A 319 -7.31 -3.11 5.02
N GLY A 320 -8.34 -2.37 5.42
CA GLY A 320 -9.74 -2.74 5.17
C GLY A 320 -10.00 -2.98 3.69
N ALA A 321 -9.54 -2.08 2.81
CA ALA A 321 -9.67 -2.24 1.36
C ALA A 321 -8.89 -3.46 0.84
N ALA A 322 -7.58 -3.51 1.04
CA ALA A 322 -6.71 -4.47 0.35
C ALA A 322 -6.73 -5.88 0.95
N ALA A 323 -6.86 -6.04 2.27
CA ALA A 323 -6.90 -7.34 2.94
C ALA A 323 -8.34 -7.83 3.23
N LEU A 324 -9.25 -6.93 3.63
CA LEU A 324 -10.61 -7.29 4.07
C LEU A 324 -11.71 -6.99 3.04
N ARG A 325 -11.37 -6.37 1.90
CA ARG A 325 -12.29 -5.98 0.81
C ARG A 325 -13.43 -5.05 1.24
N LYS A 326 -13.24 -4.31 2.33
CA LYS A 326 -14.26 -3.49 3.01
C LYS A 326 -13.69 -2.11 3.36
N ALA A 327 -14.30 -1.04 2.84
CA ALA A 327 -13.81 0.32 3.04
C ALA A 327 -14.91 1.37 2.90
N VAL A 328 -14.64 2.60 3.36
CA VAL A 328 -15.31 3.81 2.85
C VAL A 328 -14.48 4.48 1.75
N CYS A 329 -14.89 5.64 1.26
CA CYS A 329 -14.27 6.33 0.12
C CYS A 329 -12.75 6.51 0.23
N ASP A 330 -12.23 6.74 1.44
CA ASP A 330 -10.79 6.82 1.72
C ASP A 330 -10.05 5.54 1.29
N GLY A 331 -10.57 4.35 1.61
CA GLY A 331 -9.93 3.09 1.23
C GLY A 331 -10.04 2.78 -0.26
N TYR A 332 -11.13 3.19 -0.92
CA TYR A 332 -11.26 3.12 -2.38
C TYR A 332 -10.22 4.01 -3.08
N ALA A 333 -10.11 5.27 -2.65
CA ALA A 333 -9.15 6.23 -3.20
C ALA A 333 -7.69 5.85 -2.92
N ARG A 334 -7.39 5.30 -1.73
CA ARG A 334 -6.06 4.77 -1.40
C ARG A 334 -5.72 3.53 -2.22
N LEU A 335 -6.65 2.58 -2.37
CA LEU A 335 -6.40 1.38 -3.17
C LEU A 335 -6.16 1.75 -4.64
N PHE A 336 -7.00 2.59 -5.24
CA PHE A 336 -6.79 3.06 -6.62
C PHE A 336 -5.46 3.79 -6.79
N HIS A 337 -5.11 4.71 -5.88
CA HIS A 337 -3.81 5.39 -5.87
C HIS A 337 -2.66 4.37 -5.91
N GLN A 338 -2.66 3.40 -5.00
CA GLN A 338 -1.60 2.39 -4.93
C GLN A 338 -1.56 1.53 -6.20
N LEU A 339 -2.69 0.98 -6.66
CA LEU A 339 -2.72 0.16 -7.87
C LEU A 339 -2.23 0.92 -9.12
N ALA A 340 -2.57 2.20 -9.26
CA ALA A 340 -2.13 3.03 -10.38
C ALA A 340 -0.64 3.42 -10.28
N THR A 341 -0.16 3.86 -9.11
CA THR A 341 1.28 4.12 -8.89
C THR A 341 2.12 2.87 -9.20
N PHE A 342 1.68 1.71 -8.70
CA PHE A 342 2.34 0.43 -8.92
C PHE A 342 2.31 0.07 -10.42
N ALA A 343 1.15 0.16 -11.10
CA ALA A 343 1.02 -0.10 -12.54
C ALA A 343 1.80 0.88 -13.45
N GLY A 344 2.48 1.87 -12.86
CA GLY A 344 3.51 2.68 -13.51
C GLY A 344 3.22 4.17 -13.61
N PHE A 345 2.12 4.67 -13.05
CA PHE A 345 1.76 6.08 -13.14
C PHE A 345 2.47 6.92 -12.06
N GLU A 346 3.46 7.71 -12.49
CA GLU A 346 4.22 8.61 -11.60
C GLU A 346 3.40 9.79 -11.07
N ASN A 347 2.33 10.19 -11.78
CA ASN A 347 1.55 11.40 -11.49
C ASN A 347 0.10 11.06 -11.08
N VAL A 348 -0.05 10.16 -10.09
CA VAL A 348 -1.34 9.91 -9.41
C VAL A 348 -1.25 10.48 -7.99
N LEU A 349 -2.30 11.16 -7.55
CA LEU A 349 -2.40 11.72 -6.21
C LEU A 349 -3.69 11.23 -5.54
N TYR A 350 -3.58 10.84 -4.28
CA TYR A 350 -4.73 10.75 -3.37
C TYR A 350 -5.16 12.17 -2.93
N ALA A 351 -6.47 12.42 -2.85
CA ALA A 351 -7.03 13.72 -2.49
C ALA A 351 -8.32 13.59 -1.68
N THR A 352 -8.64 14.66 -0.94
CA THR A 352 -9.88 14.81 -0.16
C THR A 352 -10.41 16.24 -0.22
N GLY A 353 -11.68 16.39 0.15
CA GLY A 353 -12.36 17.67 0.33
C GLY A 353 -13.86 17.49 0.48
N ASP A 354 -14.57 18.59 0.65
CA ASP A 354 -16.02 18.57 0.85
C ASP A 354 -16.80 18.43 -0.47
N ILE A 355 -17.92 17.71 -0.41
CA ILE A 355 -18.92 17.63 -1.48
C ILE A 355 -19.80 18.88 -1.46
N LEU A 356 -20.22 19.34 -2.64
CA LEU A 356 -21.02 20.56 -2.85
C LEU A 356 -22.34 20.26 -3.59
N GLY A 357 -23.21 21.27 -3.68
CA GLY A 357 -24.46 21.22 -4.47
C GLY A 357 -25.54 20.31 -3.87
N GLU A 358 -26.47 19.82 -4.70
CA GLU A 358 -27.54 18.92 -4.24
C GLU A 358 -27.01 17.62 -3.67
N LYS A 359 -25.89 17.09 -4.19
CA LYS A 359 -25.26 15.87 -3.65
C LYS A 359 -24.84 16.02 -2.19
N ALA A 360 -24.36 17.20 -1.79
CA ALA A 360 -24.09 17.48 -0.38
C ALA A 360 -25.37 17.38 0.47
N LYS A 361 -26.49 17.93 -0.02
CA LYS A 361 -27.79 17.87 0.67
C LYS A 361 -28.33 16.43 0.74
N GLU A 362 -28.16 15.62 -0.30
CA GLU A 362 -28.53 14.20 -0.32
C GLU A 362 -27.71 13.40 0.71
N ILE A 363 -26.39 13.57 0.71
CA ILE A 363 -25.46 12.94 1.66
C ILE A 363 -25.83 13.33 3.11
N ILE A 364 -26.03 14.62 3.39
CA ILE A 364 -26.46 15.12 4.71
C ILE A 364 -27.81 14.52 5.13
N LYS A 365 -28.82 14.48 4.23
CA LYS A 365 -30.13 13.84 4.49
C LYS A 365 -30.01 12.34 4.79
N SER A 366 -29.00 11.67 4.26
CA SER A 366 -28.71 10.26 4.55
C SER A 366 -27.91 10.03 5.85
N GLY A 367 -27.64 11.09 6.63
CA GLY A 367 -26.85 11.02 7.86
C GLY A 367 -25.34 10.84 7.63
N GLN A 368 -24.85 11.09 6.42
CA GLN A 368 -23.45 10.87 6.04
C GLN A 368 -22.62 12.15 6.04
N ILE A 369 -21.30 11.97 6.06
CA ILE A 369 -20.31 13.06 6.19
C ILE A 369 -20.16 13.80 4.87
N VAL A 370 -20.09 15.13 4.90
CA VAL A 370 -19.91 15.98 3.70
C VAL A 370 -18.52 15.83 3.07
N TYR A 371 -17.55 15.33 3.84
CA TYR A 371 -16.15 15.14 3.46
C TYR A 371 -15.95 13.79 2.74
N HIS A 372 -15.20 13.81 1.63
CA HIS A 372 -15.05 12.67 0.73
C HIS A 372 -13.61 12.55 0.19
N ALA A 373 -13.27 11.39 -0.38
CA ALA A 373 -11.93 11.07 -0.89
C ALA A 373 -11.97 10.57 -2.34
N TRP A 374 -10.95 10.92 -3.11
CA TRP A 374 -10.82 10.62 -4.55
C TRP A 374 -9.37 10.70 -5.01
N ASN A 375 -9.14 10.59 -6.33
CA ASN A 375 -7.82 10.67 -6.93
C ASN A 375 -7.73 11.76 -7.99
N TYR A 376 -6.54 12.32 -8.17
CA TYR A 376 -6.16 13.04 -9.39
C TYR A 376 -5.14 12.23 -10.17
N VAL A 377 -5.22 12.25 -11.50
CA VAL A 377 -4.25 11.66 -12.42
C VAL A 377 -3.86 12.68 -13.47
N LYS A 378 -2.56 12.88 -13.71
CA LYS A 378 -2.08 13.74 -14.78
C LYS A 378 -1.84 12.91 -16.04
N LEU A 379 -2.54 13.25 -17.11
CA LEU A 379 -2.26 12.74 -18.46
C LEU A 379 -1.66 13.88 -19.31
N LYS A 380 -1.33 13.59 -20.57
CA LYS A 380 -0.63 14.50 -21.49
C LYS A 380 -1.23 15.91 -21.61
N ASP A 381 -2.55 16.09 -21.48
CA ASP A 381 -3.23 17.38 -21.63
C ASP A 381 -3.63 18.08 -20.31
N GLY A 382 -3.37 17.48 -19.15
CA GLY A 382 -3.59 18.08 -17.82
C GLY A 382 -4.03 17.08 -16.75
N TRP A 383 -4.52 17.60 -15.62
CA TRP A 383 -5.08 16.81 -14.53
C TRP A 383 -6.53 16.41 -14.77
N TYR A 384 -6.82 15.16 -14.48
CA TYR A 384 -8.15 14.56 -14.39
C TYR A 384 -8.44 14.13 -12.94
N LEU A 385 -9.71 14.00 -12.60
CA LEU A 385 -10.22 13.42 -11.34
C LEU A 385 -10.78 12.02 -11.62
N ILE A 386 -10.49 11.07 -10.73
CA ILE A 386 -11.08 9.72 -10.71
C ILE A 386 -11.69 9.47 -9.32
N ASP A 387 -12.91 8.96 -9.26
CA ASP A 387 -13.57 8.52 -8.02
C ASP A 387 -14.09 7.07 -8.14
N PRO A 388 -13.31 6.08 -7.67
CA PRO A 388 -13.72 4.67 -7.68
C PRO A 388 -14.93 4.37 -6.79
N THR A 389 -15.24 5.24 -5.81
CA THR A 389 -16.38 5.06 -4.91
C THR A 389 -17.68 5.40 -5.64
N TRP A 390 -17.73 6.56 -6.29
CA TRP A 390 -18.93 7.03 -6.99
C TRP A 390 -19.12 6.36 -8.36
N ASN A 391 -18.10 5.68 -8.90
CA ASN A 391 -18.22 4.78 -10.04
C ASN A 391 -18.74 3.36 -9.65
N GLN A 392 -18.91 3.02 -8.36
CA GLN A 392 -19.37 1.69 -7.93
C GLN A 392 -20.89 1.51 -8.10
N ASN A 393 -21.30 0.42 -8.75
CA ASN A 393 -22.68 0.14 -9.15
C ASN A 393 -23.58 -0.53 -8.07
N LYS A 394 -23.04 -0.95 -6.92
CA LYS A 394 -23.70 -1.92 -6.00
C LYS A 394 -24.67 -1.30 -4.97
N PHE A 395 -24.67 0.01 -4.75
CA PHE A 395 -25.42 0.65 -3.65
C PHE A 395 -26.66 1.42 -4.10
N PRO A 396 -27.75 1.46 -3.30
CA PRO A 396 -29.06 1.97 -3.74
C PRO A 396 -29.08 3.46 -4.09
N TRP A 397 -28.13 4.25 -3.58
CA TRP A 397 -27.97 5.68 -3.87
C TRP A 397 -27.05 5.97 -5.08
N HIS A 398 -26.35 4.96 -5.60
CA HIS A 398 -25.41 5.03 -6.72
C HIS A 398 -25.80 4.08 -7.87
N ARG A 399 -27.12 3.88 -8.06
CA ARG A 399 -27.69 2.94 -9.05
C ARG A 399 -27.55 3.44 -10.50
N ASN A 400 -26.37 3.30 -11.10
CA ASN A 400 -26.29 2.93 -12.51
C ASN A 400 -24.91 2.40 -12.90
N LYS A 401 -24.86 1.24 -13.58
CA LYS A 401 -23.63 0.73 -14.24
C LYS A 401 -23.11 1.70 -15.31
N TYR A 402 -23.99 2.55 -15.84
CA TYR A 402 -23.77 3.49 -16.94
C TYR A 402 -23.33 4.90 -16.47
N ARG A 403 -22.67 5.01 -15.32
CA ARG A 403 -22.27 6.29 -14.72
C ARG A 403 -20.78 6.34 -14.37
N THR A 404 -19.91 6.17 -15.37
CA THR A 404 -18.48 6.52 -15.29
C THR A 404 -18.26 8.05 -15.30
N ASN A 405 -19.22 8.81 -14.78
CA ASN A 405 -19.25 10.28 -14.76
C ASN A 405 -18.15 10.87 -13.85
N TYR A 406 -17.49 10.01 -13.07
CA TYR A 406 -16.35 10.30 -12.20
C TYR A 406 -15.11 9.47 -12.59
N PHE A 407 -15.08 8.91 -13.80
CA PHE A 407 -13.85 8.40 -14.41
C PHE A 407 -13.30 9.45 -15.38
N LEU A 408 -12.04 9.86 -15.17
CA LEU A 408 -11.36 10.92 -15.92
C LEU A 408 -12.24 12.16 -16.16
N ALA A 409 -12.84 12.65 -15.08
CA ALA A 409 -13.59 13.90 -15.08
C ALA A 409 -12.63 15.09 -14.98
N ARG A 410 -12.90 16.19 -15.69
CA ARG A 410 -12.03 17.38 -15.57
C ARG A 410 -12.29 18.07 -14.22
N PRO A 411 -11.26 18.52 -13.48
CA PRO A 411 -11.44 19.29 -12.25
C PRO A 411 -12.35 20.52 -12.43
N THR A 412 -12.31 21.15 -13.60
CA THR A 412 -13.20 22.27 -13.97
C THR A 412 -14.69 21.91 -14.07
N ASP A 413 -15.04 20.66 -14.39
CA ASP A 413 -16.42 20.17 -14.36
C ASP A 413 -16.85 19.80 -12.93
N MET A 414 -15.92 19.26 -12.14
CA MET A 414 -16.19 18.72 -10.79
C MET A 414 -16.30 19.81 -9.71
N LYS A 415 -15.82 21.02 -9.95
CA LYS A 415 -15.85 22.15 -8.99
C LYS A 415 -17.26 22.57 -8.52
N LEU A 416 -18.31 22.18 -9.24
CA LEU A 416 -19.71 22.48 -8.86
C LEU A 416 -20.25 21.54 -7.77
N ILE A 417 -19.56 20.41 -7.55
CA ILE A 417 -19.99 19.31 -6.67
C ILE A 417 -18.86 18.87 -5.71
N ARG A 418 -17.69 19.51 -5.74
CA ARG A 418 -16.54 19.28 -4.85
C ARG A 418 -15.75 20.54 -4.62
N VAL A 419 -15.21 20.71 -3.41
CA VAL A 419 -14.10 21.64 -3.15
C VAL A 419 -12.85 21.10 -3.84
N ILE A 420 -12.27 21.88 -4.74
CA ILE A 420 -11.09 21.52 -5.54
C ILE A 420 -10.05 22.61 -5.40
N LYS A 421 -8.80 22.22 -5.12
CA LYS A 421 -7.69 23.17 -4.99
C LYS A 421 -7.39 23.84 -6.34
N GLN A 422 -7.01 25.12 -6.29
CA GLN A 422 -6.74 25.93 -7.48
C GLN A 422 -5.70 25.30 -8.43
N GLU A 423 -4.66 24.63 -7.90
CA GLU A 423 -3.63 23.94 -8.67
C GLU A 423 -4.20 22.96 -9.73
N PHE A 424 -5.30 22.26 -9.42
CA PHE A 424 -5.96 21.32 -10.32
C PHE A 424 -6.98 22.00 -11.25
N LEU A 425 -7.45 23.20 -10.93
CA LEU A 425 -8.30 24.00 -11.81
C LEU A 425 -7.47 24.69 -12.89
N ASP A 426 -6.36 25.32 -12.51
CA ASP A 426 -5.42 26.00 -13.42
C ASP A 426 -4.78 25.03 -14.41
N ASN A 427 -4.47 23.81 -13.93
CA ASN A 427 -3.88 22.73 -14.72
C ASN A 427 -4.91 21.63 -15.06
N SER A 428 -6.21 21.96 -15.08
CA SER A 428 -7.27 21.05 -15.50
C SER A 428 -7.02 20.57 -16.92
N ALA A 429 -7.23 19.27 -17.16
CA ALA A 429 -7.24 18.73 -18.51
C ALA A 429 -8.30 19.41 -19.39
N LYS A 430 -8.06 19.38 -20.69
CA LYS A 430 -8.84 20.08 -21.72
C LYS A 430 -9.85 19.15 -22.37
N LYS A 431 -9.41 17.95 -22.76
CA LYS A 431 -10.26 16.90 -23.33
C LYS A 431 -11.22 16.39 -22.26
N ASP A 432 -12.45 16.11 -22.67
CA ASP A 432 -13.42 15.41 -21.83
C ASP A 432 -13.29 13.91 -22.12
N LEU A 433 -12.90 13.12 -21.11
CA LEU A 433 -12.69 11.67 -21.22
C LEU A 433 -13.79 10.85 -20.56
N ARG A 434 -14.82 11.48 -19.97
CA ARG A 434 -15.91 10.79 -19.27
C ARG A 434 -16.75 9.89 -20.19
N SER A 435 -16.74 10.16 -21.50
CA SER A 435 -17.38 9.31 -22.51
C SER A 435 -16.59 8.07 -22.90
N PHE A 436 -15.29 7.97 -22.56
CA PHE A 436 -14.40 6.88 -22.99
C PHE A 436 -14.97 5.47 -22.70
N ALA A 437 -15.49 5.25 -21.49
CA ALA A 437 -16.08 3.97 -21.12
C ALA A 437 -17.36 3.67 -21.92
N TYR A 438 -18.17 4.69 -22.21
CA TYR A 438 -19.38 4.56 -23.02
C TYR A 438 -19.02 4.32 -24.50
N GLU A 439 -17.94 4.91 -25.00
CA GLU A 439 -17.38 4.67 -26.33
C GLU A 439 -16.91 3.20 -26.44
N LYS A 440 -16.11 2.73 -25.48
CA LYS A 440 -15.64 1.33 -25.40
C LYS A 440 -16.78 0.32 -25.24
N GLU A 441 -17.83 0.66 -24.50
CA GLU A 441 -19.02 -0.19 -24.34
C GLU A 441 -20.01 -0.12 -25.54
N GLY A 442 -19.72 0.64 -26.60
CA GLY A 442 -20.61 0.79 -27.77
C GLY A 442 -21.90 1.59 -27.49
N LYS A 443 -21.90 2.40 -26.43
CA LYS A 443 -23.06 3.13 -25.88
C LYS A 443 -22.99 4.64 -26.02
N PHE A 444 -21.85 5.20 -26.42
CA PHE A 444 -21.75 6.64 -26.69
C PHE A 444 -22.20 7.00 -28.11
N LEU A 445 -23.08 8.00 -28.22
CA LEU A 445 -23.57 8.55 -29.48
C LEU A 445 -23.12 10.03 -29.58
N SER A 446 -22.21 10.31 -30.52
CA SER A 446 -21.61 11.64 -30.71
C SER A 446 -22.39 12.48 -31.73
N SER A 447 -22.01 13.77 -31.87
CA SER A 447 -22.53 14.62 -32.95
C SER A 447 -22.06 14.19 -34.35
N SER A 448 -20.94 13.47 -34.43
CA SER A 448 -20.39 12.91 -35.68
C SER A 448 -21.01 11.57 -36.08
N ASP A 449 -21.80 10.95 -35.21
CA ASP A 449 -22.61 9.76 -35.51
C ASP A 449 -24.02 10.11 -36.03
N LEU A 450 -24.33 11.40 -36.23
CA LEU A 450 -25.66 11.91 -36.57
C LEU A 450 -25.65 12.70 -37.89
N GLY A 451 -26.49 12.29 -38.84
CA GLY A 451 -26.85 13.07 -40.00
C GLY A 451 -27.63 14.34 -39.64
N ILE A 452 -27.52 15.34 -40.53
CA ILE A 452 -28.10 16.69 -40.35
C ILE A 452 -29.64 16.64 -40.42
N GLU A 453 -30.20 15.77 -41.26
CA GLU A 453 -31.64 15.68 -41.51
C GLU A 453 -32.43 15.22 -40.26
N PRO A 454 -33.38 16.02 -39.73
CA PRO A 454 -34.12 15.67 -38.50
C PRO A 454 -35.13 14.53 -38.66
N ASP A 455 -35.48 14.17 -39.89
CA ASP A 455 -36.45 13.11 -40.23
C ASP A 455 -35.79 11.77 -40.58
N ASP A 456 -34.53 11.77 -40.99
CA ASP A 456 -33.79 10.51 -41.16
C ASP A 456 -33.50 9.87 -39.80
N THR A 457 -33.70 8.56 -39.72
CA THR A 457 -33.45 7.73 -38.53
C THR A 457 -32.40 6.66 -38.76
N SER A 458 -31.75 6.63 -39.94
CA SER A 458 -30.68 5.69 -40.29
C SER A 458 -29.54 5.66 -39.27
N ASP A 459 -29.15 6.83 -38.74
CA ASP A 459 -28.18 6.99 -37.64
C ASP A 459 -28.56 6.15 -36.41
N ILE A 460 -29.84 6.20 -36.03
CA ILE A 460 -30.38 5.54 -34.84
C ILE A 460 -30.49 4.04 -35.09
N GLU A 461 -30.94 3.60 -36.28
CA GLU A 461 -30.88 2.17 -36.63
C GLU A 461 -29.44 1.67 -36.55
N LYS A 462 -28.51 2.32 -37.25
CA LYS A 462 -27.08 1.98 -37.31
C LYS A 462 -26.44 1.93 -35.92
N PHE A 463 -26.84 2.83 -35.02
CA PHE A 463 -26.37 2.83 -33.63
C PHE A 463 -26.95 1.67 -32.82
N LEU A 464 -28.28 1.45 -32.89
CA LEU A 464 -28.95 0.35 -32.19
C LEU A 464 -28.48 -1.01 -32.70
N ARG A 465 -28.28 -1.16 -34.02
CA ARG A 465 -27.80 -2.38 -34.70
C ARG A 465 -26.49 -2.89 -34.11
N LYS A 466 -25.51 -2.02 -33.80
CA LYS A 466 -24.28 -2.37 -33.07
C LYS A 466 -24.57 -3.09 -31.73
N GLN A 467 -25.59 -2.64 -31.01
CA GLN A 467 -26.03 -3.22 -29.74
C GLN A 467 -26.99 -4.42 -29.91
N VAL A 468 -27.63 -4.63 -31.07
CA VAL A 468 -28.33 -5.90 -31.36
C VAL A 468 -27.32 -7.03 -31.56
N LEU A 469 -26.20 -6.76 -32.24
CA LEU A 469 -25.14 -7.73 -32.51
C LEU A 469 -24.46 -8.24 -31.23
N ASN A 470 -24.32 -7.38 -30.21
CA ASN A 470 -23.81 -7.70 -28.88
C ASN A 470 -24.85 -7.34 -27.80
N PRO A 471 -25.92 -8.15 -27.64
CA PRO A 471 -27.12 -7.74 -26.93
C PRO A 471 -26.95 -7.75 -25.40
N THR A 472 -27.49 -6.72 -24.77
CA THR A 472 -27.80 -6.72 -23.33
C THR A 472 -29.26 -7.10 -23.15
N ILE A 473 -29.55 -8.19 -22.43
CA ILE A 473 -30.92 -8.66 -22.16
C ILE A 473 -31.21 -8.52 -20.65
N GLU A 474 -32.36 -7.93 -20.31
CA GLU A 474 -32.87 -7.83 -18.93
C GLU A 474 -34.33 -8.27 -18.92
N ASN A 475 -34.64 -9.35 -18.20
CA ASN A 475 -35.99 -9.93 -18.09
C ASN A 475 -36.62 -10.15 -19.50
N ASP A 476 -35.94 -10.93 -20.33
CA ASP A 476 -36.33 -11.31 -21.71
C ASP A 476 -36.53 -10.15 -22.71
N ASN A 477 -36.19 -8.92 -22.31
CA ASN A 477 -36.22 -7.73 -23.16
C ASN A 477 -34.79 -7.32 -23.56
N TYR A 478 -34.62 -6.96 -24.82
CA TYR A 478 -33.39 -6.32 -25.32
C TYR A 478 -33.31 -4.90 -24.76
N VAL A 479 -32.16 -4.52 -24.22
CA VAL A 479 -31.94 -3.22 -23.59
C VAL A 479 -30.82 -2.44 -24.28
N PHE A 480 -31.22 -1.50 -25.11
CA PHE A 480 -30.35 -0.54 -25.76
C PHE A 480 -30.03 0.60 -24.80
N THR A 481 -28.81 1.13 -24.85
CA THR A 481 -28.38 2.24 -24.01
C THR A 481 -27.68 3.28 -24.88
N LEU A 482 -28.30 4.47 -25.01
CA LEU A 482 -27.79 5.60 -25.78
C LEU A 482 -27.33 6.68 -24.79
N ILE A 483 -26.03 6.97 -24.76
CA ILE A 483 -25.43 7.98 -23.88
C ILE A 483 -24.83 9.08 -24.73
N PHE A 484 -25.19 10.33 -24.47
CA PHE A 484 -24.81 11.47 -25.31
C PHE A 484 -24.79 12.78 -24.51
N LYS A 485 -24.15 13.82 -25.06
CA LYS A 485 -24.10 15.14 -24.42
C LYS A 485 -25.48 15.81 -24.50
N LYS A 486 -25.95 16.43 -23.40
CA LYS A 486 -27.31 17.00 -23.26
C LYS A 486 -27.76 17.90 -24.43
N VAL A 487 -26.83 18.64 -25.04
CA VAL A 487 -27.09 19.49 -26.22
C VAL A 487 -27.71 18.71 -27.41
N LEU A 488 -27.41 17.41 -27.56
CA LEU A 488 -27.93 16.56 -28.63
C LEU A 488 -29.32 15.99 -28.33
N TYR A 489 -29.86 16.20 -27.12
CA TYR A 489 -31.08 15.56 -26.65
C TYR A 489 -32.28 15.79 -27.56
N ASN A 490 -32.51 17.03 -28.01
CA ASN A 490 -33.68 17.34 -28.87
C ASN A 490 -33.60 16.68 -30.25
N ASN A 491 -32.40 16.41 -30.78
CA ASN A 491 -32.22 15.67 -32.03
C ASN A 491 -32.44 14.17 -31.79
N ILE A 492 -31.64 13.57 -30.89
CA ILE A 492 -31.63 12.12 -30.62
C ILE A 492 -33.01 11.65 -30.12
N SER A 493 -33.66 12.38 -29.21
CA SER A 493 -35.00 12.02 -28.72
C SER A 493 -36.06 12.05 -29.81
N ASN A 494 -35.96 12.95 -30.79
CA ASN A 494 -36.90 12.99 -31.93
C ASN A 494 -36.62 11.88 -32.94
N LYS A 495 -35.36 11.68 -33.36
CA LYS A 495 -35.00 10.56 -34.26
C LYS A 495 -35.37 9.21 -33.63
N LEU A 496 -35.06 9.00 -32.35
CA LEU A 496 -35.41 7.77 -31.62
C LEU A 496 -36.94 7.59 -31.49
N ARG A 497 -37.68 8.65 -31.17
CA ARG A 497 -39.16 8.61 -31.11
C ARG A 497 -39.77 8.18 -32.44
N LYS A 498 -39.29 8.73 -33.56
CA LYS A 498 -39.71 8.37 -34.92
C LYS A 498 -39.37 6.91 -35.24
N TYR A 499 -38.12 6.50 -35.01
CA TYR A 499 -37.64 5.14 -35.26
C TYR A 499 -38.45 4.06 -34.51
N LEU A 500 -38.79 4.34 -33.25
CA LEU A 500 -39.60 3.45 -32.40
C LEU A 500 -41.13 3.55 -32.66
N GLY A 501 -41.59 4.42 -33.55
CA GLY A 501 -43.01 4.61 -33.85
C GLY A 501 -43.84 5.19 -32.70
N LEU A 502 -43.21 5.90 -31.76
CA LEU A 502 -43.86 6.38 -30.53
C LEU A 502 -44.47 7.78 -30.71
N SER A 503 -45.70 8.00 -30.24
CA SER A 503 -46.31 9.33 -30.24
C SER A 503 -45.56 10.31 -29.32
N ARG A 504 -45.15 9.83 -28.13
CA ARG A 504 -44.28 10.50 -27.17
C ARG A 504 -43.20 9.53 -26.68
N LEU A 505 -41.99 10.00 -26.42
CA LEU A 505 -40.89 9.13 -25.95
C LEU A 505 -41.12 8.59 -24.52
N TYR A 506 -41.95 9.27 -23.73
CA TYR A 506 -42.29 8.89 -22.34
C TYR A 506 -43.80 8.78 -22.13
N GLY A 507 -44.20 8.06 -21.08
CA GLY A 507 -45.59 7.94 -20.62
C GLY A 507 -46.40 6.82 -21.28
N SER A 508 -46.00 6.33 -22.46
CA SER A 508 -46.59 5.15 -23.09
C SER A 508 -45.69 3.92 -22.91
N HIS A 509 -46.17 2.91 -22.19
CA HIS A 509 -45.56 1.58 -21.99
C HIS A 509 -44.19 1.53 -21.27
N ASN A 510 -43.67 2.64 -20.72
CA ASN A 510 -42.38 2.72 -20.01
C ASN A 510 -41.16 2.15 -20.78
N LYS A 511 -41.23 2.08 -22.12
CA LYS A 511 -40.17 1.52 -22.96
C LYS A 511 -38.86 2.31 -22.94
N VAL A 512 -38.90 3.61 -22.64
CA VAL A 512 -37.71 4.46 -22.55
C VAL A 512 -37.59 5.08 -21.16
N THR A 513 -36.46 4.87 -20.50
CA THR A 513 -36.10 5.55 -19.24
C THR A 513 -35.07 6.64 -19.51
N TYR A 514 -35.31 7.84 -18.98
CA TYR A 514 -34.40 8.98 -19.00
C TYR A 514 -33.54 9.02 -17.73
N ASP A 515 -32.26 9.29 -17.88
CA ASP A 515 -31.33 9.64 -16.80
C ASP A 515 -30.42 10.80 -17.28
N GLU A 516 -30.07 11.74 -16.40
CA GLU A 516 -29.20 12.88 -16.71
C GLU A 516 -28.24 13.15 -15.55
N GLU A 517 -26.93 13.26 -15.84
CA GLU A 517 -25.93 13.66 -14.85
C GLU A 517 -24.72 14.34 -15.53
N ASN A 518 -24.16 15.37 -14.88
CA ASN A 518 -22.90 16.05 -15.24
C ASN A 518 -22.76 16.49 -16.73
N GLY A 519 -23.89 16.78 -17.40
CA GLY A 519 -23.95 17.22 -18.80
C GLY A 519 -24.21 16.11 -19.84
N TYR A 520 -24.34 14.86 -19.40
CA TYR A 520 -24.69 13.70 -20.22
C TYR A 520 -26.13 13.26 -19.95
N VAL A 521 -26.81 12.81 -20.99
CA VAL A 521 -28.11 12.11 -20.93
C VAL A 521 -27.87 10.65 -21.29
N CYS A 522 -28.54 9.75 -20.56
CA CYS A 522 -28.65 8.34 -20.86
C CYS A 522 -30.12 8.00 -21.15
N LEU A 523 -30.40 7.46 -22.33
CA LEU A 523 -31.67 6.84 -22.67
C LEU A 523 -31.47 5.33 -22.69
N ARG A 524 -32.16 4.60 -21.81
CA ARG A 524 -32.28 3.14 -21.94
C ARG A 524 -33.60 2.81 -22.63
N VAL A 525 -33.55 2.03 -23.70
CA VAL A 525 -34.72 1.58 -24.45
C VAL A 525 -34.87 0.07 -24.24
N LYS A 526 -36.05 -0.37 -23.78
CA LYS A 526 -36.43 -1.77 -23.67
C LYS A 526 -37.41 -2.14 -24.77
N LEU A 527 -37.07 -3.18 -25.52
CA LEU A 527 -37.89 -3.77 -26.58
C LEU A 527 -38.01 -5.29 -26.36
N THR A 528 -39.15 -5.87 -26.72
CA THR A 528 -39.31 -7.33 -26.70
C THR A 528 -38.47 -8.00 -27.80
N LYS A 529 -38.29 -9.32 -27.72
CA LYS A 529 -37.62 -10.10 -28.78
C LYS A 529 -38.26 -9.86 -30.15
N ASP A 530 -39.59 -9.88 -30.24
CA ASP A 530 -40.34 -9.67 -31.48
C ASP A 530 -40.25 -8.23 -32.00
N GLU A 531 -40.20 -7.23 -31.12
CA GLU A 531 -39.99 -5.84 -31.53
C GLU A 531 -38.61 -5.66 -32.19
N VAL A 532 -37.57 -6.24 -31.62
CA VAL A 532 -36.22 -6.21 -32.23
C VAL A 532 -36.20 -7.06 -33.52
N ALA A 533 -36.82 -8.24 -33.54
CA ALA A 533 -36.94 -9.05 -34.76
C ALA A 533 -37.67 -8.30 -35.88
N SER A 534 -38.70 -7.50 -35.57
CA SER A 534 -39.43 -6.68 -36.56
C SER A 534 -38.61 -5.51 -37.11
N LYS A 535 -37.64 -5.01 -36.34
CA LYS A 535 -36.76 -3.89 -36.72
C LYS A 535 -35.47 -4.34 -37.41
N PHE A 536 -35.05 -5.57 -37.15
CA PHE A 536 -33.81 -6.18 -37.64
C PHE A 536 -34.13 -7.58 -38.21
N ALA A 537 -35.07 -7.62 -39.15
CA ALA A 537 -35.59 -8.87 -39.73
C ALA A 537 -34.49 -9.67 -40.45
N ASP A 538 -33.46 -8.99 -40.96
CA ASP A 538 -32.25 -9.59 -41.54
C ASP A 538 -31.46 -10.46 -40.56
N LEU A 539 -31.61 -10.24 -39.24
CA LEU A 539 -30.87 -10.97 -38.21
C LEU A 539 -31.55 -12.25 -37.71
N ASN A 540 -32.70 -12.67 -38.26
CA ASN A 540 -33.40 -13.94 -37.93
C ASN A 540 -33.51 -14.24 -36.41
N ILE A 541 -33.74 -13.20 -35.60
CA ILE A 541 -33.58 -13.23 -34.14
C ILE A 541 -34.53 -14.24 -33.47
N ASN A 542 -35.68 -14.52 -34.09
CA ASN A 542 -36.66 -15.44 -33.54
C ASN A 542 -36.25 -16.91 -33.64
N ASN A 543 -35.56 -17.32 -34.71
CA ASN A 543 -35.17 -18.71 -34.99
C ASN A 543 -33.64 -18.81 -35.25
N PRO A 544 -32.78 -18.49 -34.26
CA PRO A 544 -31.33 -18.43 -34.47
C PRO A 544 -30.75 -19.78 -34.88
N THR A 545 -29.78 -19.77 -35.80
CA THR A 545 -29.15 -20.99 -36.32
C THR A 545 -28.14 -21.54 -35.31
N SER A 546 -28.29 -22.81 -34.93
CA SER A 546 -27.31 -23.50 -34.07
C SER A 546 -25.98 -23.70 -34.78
N VAL A 547 -24.89 -23.27 -34.13
CA VAL A 547 -23.51 -23.43 -34.61
C VAL A 547 -22.67 -24.01 -33.48
N ASN A 548 -21.92 -25.07 -33.75
CA ASN A 548 -21.06 -25.69 -32.75
C ASN A 548 -19.65 -25.10 -32.85
N VAL A 549 -19.09 -24.67 -31.71
CA VAL A 549 -17.69 -24.28 -31.59
C VAL A 549 -16.89 -25.58 -31.45
N THR A 550 -16.24 -25.97 -32.55
CA THR A 550 -15.58 -27.28 -32.68
C THR A 550 -14.20 -27.29 -32.05
N GLU A 551 -13.49 -26.16 -32.10
CA GLU A 551 -12.24 -25.92 -31.39
C GLU A 551 -12.15 -24.46 -30.94
N ALA A 552 -11.58 -24.21 -29.76
CA ALA A 552 -11.09 -22.90 -29.36
C ALA A 552 -9.81 -23.07 -28.54
N LYS A 553 -8.71 -22.40 -28.92
CA LYS A 553 -7.40 -22.51 -28.24
C LYS A 553 -6.50 -21.31 -28.47
N PHE A 554 -5.65 -21.02 -27.49
CA PHE A 554 -4.51 -20.11 -27.70
C PHE A 554 -3.50 -20.73 -28.67
N ILE A 555 -3.05 -19.93 -29.63
CA ILE A 555 -1.95 -20.26 -30.56
C ILE A 555 -0.67 -19.53 -30.12
N SER A 556 -0.82 -18.33 -29.56
CA SER A 556 0.24 -17.59 -28.86
C SER A 556 -0.32 -16.92 -27.61
N ASN A 557 0.50 -16.20 -26.85
CA ASN A 557 0.01 -15.37 -25.74
C ASN A 557 -0.76 -14.11 -26.21
N LYS A 558 -0.82 -13.82 -27.52
CA LYS A 558 -1.59 -12.72 -28.13
C LYS A 558 -2.62 -13.17 -29.16
N GLU A 559 -2.88 -14.48 -29.32
CA GLU A 559 -3.75 -14.99 -30.38
C GLU A 559 -4.52 -16.25 -29.99
N ILE A 560 -5.83 -16.26 -30.25
CA ILE A 560 -6.73 -17.41 -30.06
C ILE A 560 -7.32 -17.78 -31.42
N ASN A 561 -7.24 -19.06 -31.81
CA ASN A 561 -8.06 -19.59 -32.91
C ASN A 561 -9.37 -20.13 -32.36
N VAL A 562 -10.46 -19.83 -33.07
CA VAL A 562 -11.80 -20.37 -32.87
C VAL A 562 -12.28 -20.99 -34.19
N THR A 563 -12.72 -22.24 -34.15
CA THR A 563 -13.23 -22.97 -35.32
C THR A 563 -14.69 -23.34 -35.10
N LEU A 564 -15.53 -23.09 -36.10
CA LEU A 564 -16.98 -23.32 -36.09
C LEU A 564 -17.37 -24.47 -37.03
N SER A 565 -18.48 -25.15 -36.73
CA SER A 565 -19.02 -26.22 -37.60
C SER A 565 -19.42 -25.73 -39.00
N SER A 566 -19.89 -24.49 -39.06
CA SER A 566 -20.50 -23.85 -40.23
C SER A 566 -20.08 -22.38 -40.30
N PRO A 567 -20.11 -21.76 -41.50
CA PRO A 567 -19.86 -20.33 -41.65
C PRO A 567 -20.80 -19.46 -40.81
N VAL A 568 -20.32 -18.31 -40.36
CA VAL A 568 -21.10 -17.31 -39.62
C VAL A 568 -20.90 -15.94 -40.27
N GLU A 569 -22.00 -15.31 -40.66
CA GLU A 569 -21.98 -13.97 -41.27
C GLU A 569 -21.88 -12.87 -40.22
N ASN A 570 -21.33 -11.73 -40.61
CA ASN A 570 -21.27 -10.48 -39.84
C ASN A 570 -20.66 -10.56 -38.42
N LEU A 571 -19.88 -11.61 -38.13
CA LEU A 571 -19.17 -11.77 -36.86
C LEU A 571 -17.99 -10.78 -36.77
N THR A 572 -18.07 -9.83 -35.84
CA THR A 572 -17.06 -8.82 -35.55
C THR A 572 -16.39 -9.04 -34.18
N LYS A 573 -15.36 -8.27 -33.86
CA LYS A 573 -14.63 -8.37 -32.59
C LYS A 573 -15.52 -8.11 -31.37
N GLU A 574 -16.54 -7.27 -31.52
CA GLU A 574 -17.53 -6.96 -30.49
C GLU A 574 -18.44 -8.14 -30.14
N ASN A 575 -18.52 -9.20 -30.98
CA ASN A 575 -19.25 -10.43 -30.66
C ASN A 575 -18.49 -11.35 -29.69
N PHE A 576 -17.18 -11.14 -29.50
CA PHE A 576 -16.32 -11.95 -28.64
C PHE A 576 -16.06 -11.27 -27.30
N LYS A 577 -16.05 -12.05 -26.23
CA LYS A 577 -15.71 -11.58 -24.87
C LYS A 577 -14.75 -12.57 -24.25
N LEU A 578 -13.68 -12.07 -23.64
CA LEU A 578 -12.70 -12.88 -22.93
C LEU A 578 -12.71 -12.44 -21.48
N ASN A 579 -13.28 -13.27 -20.60
CA ASN A 579 -13.28 -12.98 -19.16
C ASN A 579 -12.25 -13.86 -18.44
N VAL A 580 -11.72 -13.38 -17.33
CA VAL A 580 -10.95 -14.19 -16.38
C VAL A 580 -11.43 -13.89 -14.97
N LYS A 581 -11.36 -14.89 -14.09
CA LYS A 581 -11.58 -14.72 -12.66
C LYS A 581 -10.28 -14.92 -11.91
N ASP A 582 -10.08 -14.09 -10.90
CA ASP A 582 -8.92 -14.13 -10.03
C ASP A 582 -9.21 -14.88 -8.71
N SER A 583 -8.20 -15.02 -7.84
CA SER A 583 -8.32 -15.70 -6.55
C SER A 583 -9.24 -14.98 -5.56
N PHE A 584 -9.64 -13.75 -5.86
CA PHE A 584 -10.63 -12.99 -5.10
C PHE A 584 -12.05 -13.12 -5.71
N ASN A 585 -12.23 -13.94 -6.75
CA ASN A 585 -13.46 -14.11 -7.54
C ASN A 585 -13.97 -12.77 -8.10
N VAL A 586 -13.05 -11.87 -8.47
CA VAL A 586 -13.35 -10.69 -9.29
C VAL A 586 -13.25 -11.10 -10.76
N THR A 587 -14.29 -10.82 -11.54
CA THR A 587 -14.26 -11.01 -12.99
C THR A 587 -13.61 -9.81 -13.66
N MET A 588 -12.63 -10.05 -14.53
CA MET A 588 -11.97 -9.04 -15.36
C MET A 588 -12.13 -9.39 -16.84
N ASN A 589 -12.12 -8.37 -17.70
CA ASN A 589 -11.87 -8.54 -19.13
C ASN A 589 -10.41 -8.98 -19.31
N PHE A 590 -10.18 -10.22 -19.75
CA PHE A 590 -8.85 -10.80 -19.92
C PHE A 590 -8.07 -10.12 -21.05
N ALA A 591 -8.72 -9.81 -22.16
CA ALA A 591 -8.11 -9.12 -23.29
C ALA A 591 -9.19 -8.50 -24.17
N ASP A 592 -8.86 -7.40 -24.85
CA ASP A 592 -9.67 -6.90 -25.95
C ASP A 592 -9.26 -7.65 -27.23
N VAL A 593 -10.24 -8.12 -28.01
CA VAL A 593 -10.00 -8.55 -29.40
C VAL A 593 -9.79 -7.30 -30.24
N ASP A 594 -8.64 -7.17 -30.90
CA ASP A 594 -8.29 -5.97 -31.68
C ASP A 594 -8.64 -6.13 -33.16
N GLU A 595 -8.30 -7.30 -33.71
CA GLU A 595 -8.44 -7.71 -35.10
C GLU A 595 -8.95 -9.16 -35.16
N ILE A 596 -9.74 -9.47 -36.18
CA ILE A 596 -10.15 -10.83 -36.52
C ILE A 596 -9.70 -11.14 -37.94
N VAL A 597 -8.90 -12.20 -38.10
CA VAL A 597 -8.57 -12.77 -39.41
C VAL A 597 -9.41 -14.02 -39.60
N LYS A 598 -10.19 -14.07 -40.68
CA LYS A 598 -11.07 -15.21 -41.01
C LYS A 598 -10.45 -16.08 -42.11
N SER A 599 -10.69 -17.39 -42.05
CA SER A 599 -10.32 -18.34 -43.11
C SER A 599 -11.18 -18.16 -44.37
N ASN A 600 -10.71 -18.67 -45.51
CA ASN A 600 -11.40 -18.58 -46.80
C ASN A 600 -12.78 -19.26 -46.81
N ASP A 601 -13.01 -20.25 -45.94
CA ASP A 601 -14.31 -20.92 -45.76
C ASP A 601 -15.22 -20.24 -44.71
N ASN A 602 -14.75 -19.14 -44.09
CA ASN A 602 -15.39 -18.42 -42.98
C ASN A 602 -15.75 -19.31 -41.76
N LYS A 603 -15.02 -20.41 -41.51
CA LYS A 603 -15.24 -21.26 -40.32
C LYS A 603 -14.25 -21.02 -39.19
N THR A 604 -13.03 -20.59 -39.51
CA THR A 604 -11.95 -20.37 -38.54
C THR A 604 -11.66 -18.88 -38.41
N TYR A 605 -11.55 -18.42 -37.17
CA TYR A 605 -11.36 -17.03 -36.80
C TYR A 605 -10.15 -16.94 -35.86
N ALA A 606 -9.08 -16.29 -36.33
CA ALA A 606 -7.93 -15.94 -35.51
C ALA A 606 -8.18 -14.57 -34.86
N LEU A 607 -8.31 -14.58 -33.53
CA LEU A 607 -8.58 -13.42 -32.69
C LEU A 607 -7.25 -12.87 -32.18
N LYS A 608 -6.80 -11.72 -32.70
CA LYS A 608 -5.61 -11.04 -32.20
C LYS A 608 -5.96 -10.19 -30.99
N LEU A 609 -5.15 -10.28 -29.93
CA LEU A 609 -5.45 -9.77 -28.60
C LEU A 609 -4.56 -8.58 -28.21
N LYS A 610 -5.16 -7.60 -27.53
CA LYS A 610 -4.46 -6.50 -26.85
C LYS A 610 -4.98 -6.28 -25.44
N ASN A 611 -4.33 -5.36 -24.70
CA ASN A 611 -4.69 -5.00 -23.32
C ASN A 611 -4.80 -6.23 -22.40
N ILE A 612 -3.89 -7.20 -22.59
CA ILE A 612 -4.00 -8.55 -22.04
C ILE A 612 -3.63 -8.54 -20.55
N VAL A 613 -4.56 -8.97 -19.71
CA VAL A 613 -4.37 -9.13 -18.27
C VAL A 613 -3.22 -10.09 -17.98
N ASN A 614 -2.27 -9.62 -17.18
CA ASN A 614 -1.10 -10.37 -16.79
C ASN A 614 -1.41 -11.31 -15.62
N LEU A 615 -1.53 -12.59 -15.93
CA LEU A 615 -1.87 -13.67 -14.98
C LEU A 615 -0.66 -14.28 -14.25
N VAL A 616 0.47 -13.56 -14.15
CA VAL A 616 1.69 -14.01 -13.43
C VAL A 616 1.43 -14.33 -11.94
N THR A 617 0.40 -13.76 -11.33
CA THR A 617 -0.03 -14.05 -9.96
C THR A 617 -1.22 -15.00 -9.87
N GLU A 618 -1.63 -15.58 -11.01
CA GLU A 618 -2.78 -16.48 -11.21
C GLU A 618 -2.45 -17.64 -12.15
N GLN A 619 -1.50 -18.49 -11.74
CA GLN A 619 -0.96 -19.59 -12.56
C GLN A 619 -2.01 -20.64 -12.97
N SER A 620 -3.13 -20.72 -12.24
CA SER A 620 -4.26 -21.63 -12.48
C SER A 620 -5.48 -20.94 -13.11
N ALA A 621 -5.42 -19.64 -13.41
CA ALA A 621 -6.55 -18.94 -14.01
C ALA A 621 -6.83 -19.41 -15.44
N LEU A 622 -8.12 -19.48 -15.75
CA LEU A 622 -8.66 -19.95 -17.02
C LEU A 622 -9.51 -18.83 -17.64
N VAL A 623 -9.52 -18.74 -18.96
CA VAL A 623 -10.19 -17.67 -19.72
C VAL A 623 -11.52 -18.18 -20.28
N ASP A 624 -12.61 -17.51 -19.91
CA ASP A 624 -13.98 -17.72 -20.38
C ASP A 624 -14.18 -16.99 -21.72
N LEU A 625 -14.36 -17.76 -22.80
CA LEU A 625 -14.60 -17.27 -24.16
C LEU A 625 -16.10 -17.19 -24.45
N GLY A 626 -16.69 -16.02 -24.26
CA GLY A 626 -18.05 -15.73 -24.73
C GLY A 626 -18.06 -15.41 -26.23
N ILE A 627 -19.00 -16.01 -26.97
CA ILE A 627 -19.34 -15.62 -28.36
C ILE A 627 -20.85 -15.37 -28.40
N SER A 628 -21.28 -14.20 -28.87
CA SER A 628 -22.70 -13.82 -28.93
C SER A 628 -23.04 -13.07 -30.23
N HIS A 629 -24.00 -13.58 -30.99
CA HIS A 629 -24.59 -12.94 -32.16
C HIS A 629 -26.10 -13.27 -32.19
N PRO A 630 -27.01 -12.32 -32.46
CA PRO A 630 -28.46 -12.51 -32.33
C PRO A 630 -29.04 -13.57 -33.27
N SER A 631 -28.39 -13.79 -34.42
CA SER A 631 -28.79 -14.77 -35.44
C SER A 631 -28.32 -16.20 -35.19
N TYR A 632 -27.46 -16.45 -34.21
CA TYR A 632 -26.76 -17.73 -34.03
C TYR A 632 -26.72 -18.18 -32.57
N GLN A 633 -27.01 -19.46 -32.33
CA GLN A 633 -26.83 -20.09 -31.03
C GLN A 633 -25.49 -20.86 -31.03
N PHE A 634 -24.50 -20.35 -30.32
CA PHE A 634 -23.18 -20.98 -30.19
C PHE A 634 -23.19 -22.05 -29.10
N ASN A 635 -23.02 -23.31 -29.48
CA ASN A 635 -22.88 -24.43 -28.55
C ASN A 635 -21.40 -24.83 -28.46
N PHE A 636 -20.84 -24.94 -27.26
CA PHE A 636 -19.43 -25.32 -27.06
C PHE A 636 -19.32 -26.84 -26.81
N ASN A 637 -18.42 -27.51 -27.53
CA ASN A 637 -18.20 -28.95 -27.37
C ASN A 637 -17.66 -29.33 -25.97
N ASN A 638 -16.92 -28.42 -25.34
CA ASN A 638 -16.54 -28.47 -23.94
C ASN A 638 -17.62 -27.80 -23.08
N ALA A 639 -18.13 -28.51 -22.06
CA ALA A 639 -19.26 -28.08 -21.22
C ALA A 639 -19.06 -26.74 -20.48
N ASN A 640 -17.82 -26.26 -20.42
CA ASN A 640 -17.54 -24.84 -20.21
C ASN A 640 -16.57 -24.38 -21.30
N ASN A 641 -16.83 -23.20 -21.85
CA ASN A 641 -16.12 -22.44 -22.90
C ASN A 641 -14.74 -21.91 -22.44
N ILE A 642 -13.95 -22.76 -21.80
CA ILE A 642 -12.85 -22.38 -20.92
C ILE A 642 -11.49 -22.74 -21.54
N LEU A 643 -10.63 -21.74 -21.66
CA LEU A 643 -9.31 -21.81 -22.30
C LEU A 643 -8.18 -21.72 -21.27
N LYS A 644 -7.08 -22.44 -21.53
CA LYS A 644 -5.83 -22.32 -20.76
C LYS A 644 -4.88 -21.32 -21.46
N PRO A 645 -4.54 -20.17 -20.84
CA PRO A 645 -3.64 -19.20 -21.44
C PRO A 645 -2.19 -19.71 -21.48
N ILE A 646 -1.43 -19.31 -22.51
CA ILE A 646 0.01 -19.59 -22.61
C ILE A 646 0.76 -18.55 -21.75
N GLN A 647 1.31 -18.99 -20.61
CA GLN A 647 2.00 -18.15 -19.65
C GLN A 647 3.53 -18.33 -19.75
N VAL A 648 4.27 -17.22 -19.72
CA VAL A 648 5.75 -17.18 -19.78
C VAL A 648 6.27 -16.48 -18.54
N TRP A 649 7.26 -17.08 -17.89
CA TRP A 649 7.72 -16.70 -16.55
C TRP A 649 9.07 -15.96 -16.62
N ALA A 650 9.16 -14.82 -15.94
CA ALA A 650 10.44 -14.17 -15.64
C ALA A 650 11.04 -14.79 -14.36
N SER A 651 12.36 -14.96 -14.35
CA SER A 651 13.10 -15.37 -13.16
C SER A 651 13.03 -14.33 -12.05
N GLU A 652 13.06 -14.75 -10.79
CA GLU A 652 13.28 -13.84 -9.66
C GLU A 652 14.72 -13.26 -9.77
N PRO A 653 14.90 -11.93 -9.68
CA PRO A 653 16.23 -11.32 -9.69
C PRO A 653 16.95 -11.63 -8.37
N LYS A 654 18.29 -11.64 -8.40
CA LYS A 654 19.12 -11.97 -7.23
C LYS A 654 19.79 -10.70 -6.72
N ILE A 655 19.12 -9.97 -5.83
CA ILE A 655 19.68 -8.75 -5.25
C ILE A 655 20.69 -9.14 -4.17
N THR A 656 21.88 -8.57 -4.25
CA THR A 656 22.95 -8.78 -3.26
C THR A 656 23.31 -7.44 -2.61
N TYR A 657 23.88 -7.50 -1.41
CA TYR A 657 24.31 -6.31 -0.68
C TYR A 657 25.62 -6.54 0.06
N GLU A 658 26.36 -5.46 0.34
CA GLU A 658 27.58 -5.48 1.16
C GLU A 658 27.73 -4.22 2.01
N PHE A 659 28.20 -4.36 3.25
CA PHE A 659 28.59 -3.21 4.09
C PHE A 659 29.97 -2.67 3.68
N ILE A 660 30.03 -1.43 3.18
CA ILE A 660 31.29 -0.83 2.66
C ILE A 660 31.96 0.14 3.65
N LYS A 661 31.18 0.98 4.33
CA LYS A 661 31.70 2.01 5.26
C LYS A 661 30.88 2.07 6.54
N ASN A 662 30.99 1.06 7.41
CA ASN A 662 30.37 0.97 8.75
C ASN A 662 28.82 0.92 8.72
N LYS A 663 28.18 2.00 8.26
CA LYS A 663 26.72 2.23 8.15
C LYS A 663 26.26 2.49 6.71
N GLU A 664 27.16 2.36 5.73
CA GLU A 664 26.85 2.47 4.30
C GLU A 664 26.82 1.08 3.65
N ILE A 665 25.76 0.84 2.88
CA ILE A 665 25.38 -0.46 2.32
C ILE A 665 25.32 -0.35 0.80
N LYS A 666 26.17 -1.09 0.08
CA LYS A 666 26.04 -1.27 -1.36
C LYS A 666 24.93 -2.25 -1.64
N PHE A 667 24.14 -2.01 -2.68
CA PHE A 667 23.32 -3.03 -3.33
C PHE A 667 23.78 -3.27 -4.77
N SER A 668 23.60 -4.50 -5.26
CA SER A 668 24.02 -4.97 -6.59
C SER A 668 23.06 -6.03 -7.13
N GLY A 669 23.08 -6.30 -8.44
CA GLY A 669 22.22 -7.30 -9.09
C GLY A 669 20.90 -6.74 -9.65
N PHE A 670 20.77 -5.41 -9.74
CA PHE A 670 19.63 -4.73 -10.35
C PHE A 670 19.51 -4.97 -11.86
N THR A 671 18.34 -4.64 -12.39
CA THR A 671 17.98 -4.69 -13.81
C THR A 671 17.39 -3.35 -14.27
N SER A 672 17.17 -3.20 -15.57
CA SER A 672 16.66 -1.96 -16.21
C SER A 672 15.33 -1.44 -15.68
N ASN A 673 14.59 -2.28 -14.98
CA ASN A 673 13.28 -1.96 -14.43
C ASN A 673 13.13 -2.47 -13.00
N THR A 674 14.22 -2.62 -12.23
CA THR A 674 14.07 -2.79 -10.78
C THR A 674 13.62 -1.48 -10.13
N TYR A 675 12.68 -1.59 -9.19
CA TYR A 675 12.22 -0.54 -8.28
C TYR A 675 12.41 -1.03 -6.84
N TYR A 676 12.39 -0.11 -5.88
CA TYR A 676 12.40 -0.46 -4.46
C TYR A 676 11.43 0.43 -3.67
N SER A 677 11.12 -0.04 -2.46
CA SER A 677 10.33 0.72 -1.50
C SER A 677 10.92 0.67 -0.09
N ILE A 678 10.81 1.81 0.60
CA ILE A 678 11.06 2.00 2.03
C ILE A 678 9.69 2.24 2.69
N ASN A 679 9.52 1.84 3.95
CA ASN A 679 8.27 1.94 4.71
C ASN A 679 7.11 1.14 4.07
N ASN A 680 7.30 -0.17 3.91
CA ASN A 680 6.25 -1.14 3.54
C ASN A 680 5.40 -0.78 2.29
N GLY A 681 6.01 -0.22 1.24
CA GLY A 681 5.31 0.06 -0.01
C GLY A 681 4.78 1.49 -0.16
N LEU A 682 5.08 2.41 0.76
CA LEU A 682 4.54 3.78 0.70
C LEU A 682 5.33 4.71 -0.25
N ASN A 683 6.66 4.59 -0.29
CA ASN A 683 7.52 5.39 -1.16
C ASN A 683 8.16 4.50 -2.22
N TRP A 684 8.14 4.89 -3.50
CA TRP A 684 8.65 4.10 -4.63
C TRP A 684 9.69 4.85 -5.44
N PHE A 685 10.73 4.13 -5.86
CA PHE A 685 11.89 4.69 -6.55
C PHE A 685 12.42 3.69 -7.59
N LYS A 686 12.88 4.17 -8.75
CA LYS A 686 13.48 3.33 -9.82
C LYS A 686 15.00 3.21 -9.63
N MET A 687 15.55 2.02 -9.94
CA MET A 687 17.00 1.75 -9.92
C MET A 687 17.67 1.98 -11.30
N PRO A 688 18.99 2.27 -11.34
CA PRO A 688 19.78 2.24 -12.56
C PRO A 688 20.15 0.81 -12.97
N GLU A 689 20.20 0.56 -14.28
CA GLU A 689 20.47 -0.76 -14.90
C GLU A 689 21.63 -1.55 -14.27
N ASN A 690 22.81 -0.95 -14.25
CA ASN A 690 24.04 -1.53 -13.69
C ASN A 690 24.42 -0.82 -12.38
N GLY A 691 23.40 -0.32 -11.67
CA GLY A 691 23.53 0.70 -10.64
C GLY A 691 23.91 0.17 -9.27
N ILE A 692 25.20 0.16 -8.95
CA ILE A 692 25.65 0.19 -7.55
C ILE A 692 25.04 1.43 -6.88
N ILE A 693 24.35 1.24 -5.75
CA ILE A 693 23.80 2.33 -4.93
C ILE A 693 24.22 2.15 -3.48
N ASP A 694 24.77 3.22 -2.91
CA ASP A 694 25.13 3.34 -1.50
C ASP A 694 23.91 3.83 -0.69
N PHE A 695 23.33 2.96 0.13
CA PHE A 695 22.29 3.30 1.09
C PHE A 695 22.88 3.60 2.46
N LYS A 696 22.18 4.46 3.21
CA LYS A 696 22.34 4.58 4.67
C LYS A 696 21.28 3.71 5.32
N ILE A 697 21.56 3.19 6.53
CA ILE A 697 20.74 2.13 7.16
C ILE A 697 19.25 2.52 7.20
N GLU A 698 18.43 1.74 6.50
CA GLU A 698 16.97 1.70 6.63
C GLU A 698 16.59 0.31 7.18
N PRO A 699 15.67 0.17 8.14
CA PRO A 699 15.48 -1.08 8.90
C PRO A 699 14.87 -2.22 8.08
N LYS A 700 14.08 -1.91 7.04
CA LYS A 700 13.47 -2.88 6.12
C LYS A 700 13.42 -2.27 4.71
N ILE A 701 14.17 -2.86 3.78
CA ILE A 701 14.16 -2.46 2.36
C ILE A 701 13.55 -3.60 1.54
N LEU A 702 12.68 -3.22 0.59
CA LEU A 702 11.86 -4.13 -0.17
C LEU A 702 12.09 -3.91 -1.67
N PHE A 703 12.56 -4.93 -2.38
CA PHE A 703 12.92 -4.85 -3.79
C PHE A 703 11.88 -5.50 -4.70
N PHE A 704 11.69 -4.92 -5.89
CA PHE A 704 10.67 -5.31 -6.86
C PHE A 704 11.16 -5.14 -8.28
N GLU A 705 11.18 -6.22 -9.05
CA GLU A 705 11.36 -6.09 -10.49
C GLU A 705 10.04 -5.79 -11.18
N LYS A 706 10.04 -4.70 -11.95
CA LYS A 706 9.02 -4.43 -12.94
C LYS A 706 9.47 -5.11 -14.23
N GLY A 707 8.82 -6.18 -14.67
CA GLY A 707 9.14 -6.85 -15.93
C GLY A 707 8.99 -5.90 -17.12
N THR A 708 9.72 -6.18 -18.21
CA THR A 708 10.02 -5.24 -19.31
C THR A 708 8.82 -4.51 -19.94
N ASN A 709 7.63 -5.11 -19.91
CA ASN A 709 6.41 -4.54 -20.49
C ASN A 709 5.56 -3.78 -19.46
N GLY A 710 6.18 -3.36 -18.36
CA GLY A 710 5.52 -2.75 -17.20
C GLY A 710 4.92 -3.75 -16.20
N ALA A 711 5.20 -5.05 -16.36
CA ALA A 711 4.77 -6.12 -15.47
C ALA A 711 5.23 -5.89 -14.02
N PHE A 712 4.48 -6.34 -13.02
CA PHE A 712 5.16 -6.87 -11.84
C PHE A 712 5.55 -8.29 -12.17
N SER A 713 6.85 -8.56 -12.28
CA SER A 713 7.35 -9.92 -12.48
C SER A 713 7.55 -10.57 -11.11
N SER A 714 6.76 -11.61 -10.86
CA SER A 714 6.99 -12.56 -9.75
C SER A 714 6.79 -11.98 -8.34
N LYS A 715 7.28 -12.71 -7.32
CA LYS A 715 7.14 -12.38 -5.90
C LYS A 715 7.87 -11.08 -5.50
N VAL A 716 7.72 -10.70 -4.23
CA VAL A 716 8.72 -9.86 -3.54
C VAL A 716 10.08 -10.53 -3.74
N SER A 717 10.98 -9.89 -4.48
CA SER A 717 12.16 -10.60 -5.00
C SER A 717 13.20 -10.85 -3.90
N ASP A 718 13.42 -9.83 -3.07
CA ASP A 718 14.21 -9.91 -1.85
C ASP A 718 13.60 -8.96 -0.79
N GLU A 719 13.47 -9.45 0.46
CA GLU A 719 13.23 -8.60 1.64
C GLU A 719 14.53 -8.51 2.44
N VAL A 720 15.17 -7.33 2.45
CA VAL A 720 16.45 -7.14 3.15
C VAL A 720 16.19 -6.49 4.50
N TYR A 721 16.28 -7.31 5.54
CA TYR A 721 16.16 -6.93 6.94
C TYR A 721 17.53 -6.52 7.49
N LEU A 722 17.64 -5.28 7.95
CA LEU A 722 18.90 -4.68 8.38
C LEU A 722 18.83 -4.36 9.87
N ARG A 723 19.74 -4.97 10.65
CA ARG A 723 19.87 -4.76 12.10
C ARG A 723 20.96 -3.73 12.38
N GLN A 724 20.81 -2.96 13.45
CA GLN A 724 21.87 -2.11 13.97
C GLN A 724 21.72 -1.99 15.50
N TYR A 725 22.78 -2.22 16.27
CA TYR A 725 22.80 -1.82 17.67
C TYR A 725 22.98 -0.30 17.76
N LYS A 726 22.32 0.33 18.75
CA LYS A 726 22.48 1.77 19.02
C LYS A 726 23.94 2.10 19.32
N GLN A 727 24.46 1.56 20.42
CA GLN A 727 25.87 1.65 20.83
C GLN A 727 26.17 0.54 21.87
N PRO A 728 27.44 0.19 22.14
CA PRO A 728 27.80 -0.66 23.29
C PRO A 728 27.37 -0.02 24.62
N TRP A 729 27.20 -0.82 25.67
CA TRP A 729 26.85 -0.33 27.02
C TRP A 729 27.72 -0.96 28.10
N LYS A 730 27.83 -0.29 29.25
CA LYS A 730 28.61 -0.71 30.44
C LYS A 730 30.08 -1.03 30.20
N ILE A 731 30.66 -0.46 29.13
CA ILE A 731 32.11 -0.42 28.95
C ILE A 731 32.72 0.42 30.10
N SER A 732 33.80 -0.08 30.70
CA SER A 732 34.47 0.56 31.83
C SER A 732 35.99 0.31 31.82
N VAL A 733 36.74 1.12 32.57
CA VAL A 733 38.19 0.97 32.75
C VAL A 733 38.46 0.27 34.07
N VAL A 734 39.31 -0.76 34.05
CA VAL A 734 39.75 -1.50 35.24
C VAL A 734 41.26 -1.36 35.41
N ASN A 735 41.66 -1.05 36.65
CA ASN A 735 43.05 -0.92 37.11
C ASN A 735 43.92 0.04 36.25
N SER A 736 43.30 1.00 35.55
CA SER A 736 43.95 1.89 34.55
C SER A 736 44.82 1.15 33.51
N LYS A 737 44.50 -0.12 33.23
CA LYS A 737 45.27 -0.99 32.33
C LYS A 737 44.43 -1.75 31.31
N GLN A 738 43.14 -1.93 31.55
CA GLN A 738 42.24 -2.55 30.59
C GLN A 738 40.89 -1.83 30.48
N ILE A 739 40.32 -1.86 29.28
CA ILE A 739 38.91 -1.55 29.03
C ILE A 739 38.16 -2.88 28.96
N VAL A 740 37.06 -2.99 29.69
CA VAL A 740 36.26 -4.23 29.88
C VAL A 740 34.79 -3.97 29.58
N GLY A 741 33.99 -5.04 29.43
CA GLY A 741 32.62 -4.95 28.88
C GLY A 741 32.60 -4.97 27.35
N VAL A 742 33.59 -5.62 26.73
CA VAL A 742 33.81 -5.71 25.28
C VAL A 742 33.97 -7.17 24.86
N ASN A 743 33.71 -7.51 23.59
CA ASN A 743 33.76 -8.89 23.08
C ASN A 743 34.21 -8.96 21.61
N ASN A 744 34.37 -10.17 21.05
CA ASN A 744 34.89 -10.37 19.68
C ASN A 744 33.95 -9.92 18.53
N MET A 745 32.75 -9.40 18.81
CA MET A 745 31.94 -8.64 17.84
C MET A 745 32.31 -7.14 17.80
N MET A 746 33.11 -6.67 18.75
CA MET A 746 33.52 -5.27 18.85
C MET A 746 34.89 -5.00 18.23
N GLU A 747 35.12 -3.72 17.97
CA GLU A 747 36.38 -3.16 17.53
C GLU A 747 36.57 -1.78 18.18
N TYR A 748 37.83 -1.36 18.29
CA TYR A 748 38.22 -0.13 18.97
C TYR A 748 39.26 0.67 18.19
N CYS A 749 39.30 1.98 18.39
CA CYS A 749 40.39 2.82 17.92
C CYS A 749 40.79 3.82 19.03
N ILE A 750 41.98 4.41 18.92
CA ILE A 750 42.42 5.50 19.78
C ILE A 750 41.98 6.81 19.12
N GLY A 751 41.25 7.64 19.85
CA GLY A 751 40.75 8.91 19.35
C GLY A 751 41.79 10.03 19.37
N TYR A 752 41.54 11.07 18.60
CA TYR A 752 42.27 12.34 18.65
C TYR A 752 41.36 13.43 19.23
N SER A 753 41.94 14.45 19.87
CA SER A 753 41.21 15.65 20.30
C SER A 753 41.40 16.80 19.32
N VAL A 754 40.37 17.62 19.20
CA VAL A 754 40.39 18.93 18.54
C VAL A 754 39.91 19.96 19.56
N ASP A 755 40.62 21.09 19.64
CA ASP A 755 40.23 22.23 20.47
C ASP A 755 39.15 23.05 19.73
N GLU A 756 37.88 22.88 20.10
CA GLU A 756 36.78 23.73 19.62
C GLU A 756 36.59 24.91 20.58
N THR A 757 36.77 26.13 20.06
CA THR A 757 36.47 27.37 20.81
C THR A 757 35.11 27.91 20.39
N VAL A 758 34.18 27.99 21.34
CA VAL A 758 32.85 28.59 21.17
C VAL A 758 32.63 29.61 22.27
N ASP A 759 32.17 30.81 21.92
CA ASP A 759 31.92 31.93 22.85
C ASP A 759 33.07 32.20 23.84
N GLY A 760 34.30 32.17 23.32
CA GLY A 760 35.53 32.38 24.10
C GLY A 760 35.97 31.20 24.98
N THR A 761 35.18 30.12 25.04
CA THR A 761 35.50 28.91 25.81
C THR A 761 36.07 27.83 24.89
N THR A 762 37.35 27.48 25.08
CA THR A 762 37.99 26.36 24.38
C THR A 762 37.69 25.03 25.07
N THR A 763 37.21 24.05 24.30
CA THR A 763 36.86 22.71 24.80
C THR A 763 37.50 21.62 23.95
N LYS A 764 38.09 20.59 24.59
CA LYS A 764 38.64 19.43 23.88
C LYS A 764 37.57 18.44 23.52
N LYS A 765 37.33 18.29 22.22
CA LYS A 765 36.33 17.41 21.63
C LYS A 765 37.02 16.24 20.96
N TRP A 766 36.64 15.03 21.33
CA TRP A 766 37.30 13.81 20.89
C TRP A 766 36.58 13.16 19.71
N TYR A 767 37.35 12.60 18.79
CA TYR A 767 36.89 11.95 17.57
C TYR A 767 37.61 10.61 17.39
N PRO A 768 36.93 9.56 16.88
CA PRO A 768 37.59 8.29 16.55
C PRO A 768 38.54 8.46 15.35
N SER A 769 39.61 7.67 15.32
CA SER A 769 40.48 7.55 14.15
C SER A 769 39.95 6.52 13.13
N ASP A 770 40.56 6.48 11.95
CA ASP A 770 40.17 5.57 10.85
C ASP A 770 40.70 4.14 11.04
N GLU A 771 41.73 3.93 11.88
CA GLU A 771 42.34 2.62 12.12
C GLU A 771 41.66 1.90 13.30
N TRP A 772 40.77 0.94 12.99
CA TRP A 772 40.03 0.15 13.99
C TRP A 772 40.65 -1.24 14.18
N HIS A 773 40.96 -1.57 15.43
CA HIS A 773 41.52 -2.83 15.87
C HIS A 773 40.42 -3.77 16.39
N GLN A 774 40.49 -5.05 16.00
CA GLN A 774 39.54 -6.06 16.47
C GLN A 774 39.77 -6.39 17.95
N VAL A 775 38.68 -6.47 18.73
CA VAL A 775 38.71 -6.95 20.12
C VAL A 775 38.94 -8.46 20.09
N LYS A 776 40.16 -8.91 20.39
CA LYS A 776 40.55 -10.34 20.33
C LYS A 776 40.25 -11.10 21.63
N ASN A 777 40.40 -10.43 22.77
CA ASN A 777 40.07 -10.93 24.10
C ASN A 777 38.81 -10.18 24.57
N ASN A 778 38.10 -10.63 25.62
CA ASN A 778 36.97 -9.89 26.20
C ASN A 778 37.39 -8.65 27.05
N HIS A 779 38.53 -8.06 26.68
CA HIS A 779 39.11 -6.81 27.18
C HIS A 779 39.96 -6.17 26.07
N ILE A 780 40.20 -4.86 26.17
CA ILE A 780 41.22 -4.14 25.39
C ILE A 780 42.32 -3.74 26.36
N ASN A 781 43.59 -4.01 26.02
CA ASN A 781 44.71 -3.50 26.79
C ASN A 781 44.90 -2.01 26.53
N ILE A 782 45.04 -1.23 27.60
CA ILE A 782 45.38 0.19 27.52
C ILE A 782 46.89 0.28 27.30
N GLU A 783 47.27 0.43 26.03
CA GLU A 783 48.65 0.68 25.61
C GLU A 783 49.05 2.15 25.84
N HIS A 784 48.06 3.06 25.98
CA HIS A 784 48.24 4.52 26.04
C HIS A 784 47.33 5.17 27.11
N PRO A 785 47.69 5.13 28.41
CA PRO A 785 46.95 5.80 29.47
C PRO A 785 46.79 7.32 29.20
N GLY A 786 45.73 7.93 29.72
CA GLY A 786 45.36 9.33 29.45
C GLY A 786 44.68 9.58 28.10
N SER A 787 44.57 8.56 27.24
CA SER A 787 43.90 8.65 25.93
C SER A 787 42.38 8.50 26.04
N VAL A 788 41.68 8.80 24.94
CA VAL A 788 40.28 8.42 24.78
C VAL A 788 40.17 7.33 23.73
N TYR A 789 39.71 6.15 24.13
CA TYR A 789 39.44 5.02 23.26
C TYR A 789 37.99 5.05 22.80
N PHE A 790 37.73 4.81 21.51
CA PHE A 790 36.39 4.65 20.97
C PHE A 790 36.14 3.17 20.70
N VAL A 791 34.97 2.65 21.09
CA VAL A 791 34.59 1.23 20.95
C VAL A 791 33.20 1.11 20.32
N ARG A 792 33.04 0.20 19.35
CA ARG A 792 31.78 -0.04 18.62
C ARG A 792 31.60 -1.53 18.30
N VAL A 793 30.38 -1.94 17.98
CA VAL A 793 30.11 -3.24 17.35
C VAL A 793 30.33 -3.12 15.85
N LYS A 794 31.15 -4.00 15.27
CA LYS A 794 31.48 -3.99 13.83
C LYS A 794 30.31 -4.49 12.98
N SER A 795 30.26 -4.09 11.71
CA SER A 795 29.31 -4.65 10.75
C SER A 795 29.60 -6.13 10.47
N ASN A 796 28.55 -6.95 10.36
CA ASN A 796 28.64 -8.37 10.03
C ASN A 796 27.67 -8.72 8.90
N GLN A 797 28.25 -9.01 7.74
CA GLN A 797 27.53 -9.32 6.50
C GLN A 797 26.63 -10.55 6.62
N ALA A 798 27.07 -11.61 7.30
CA ALA A 798 26.32 -12.86 7.42
C ALA A 798 25.07 -12.74 8.33
N LEU A 799 24.96 -11.65 9.10
CA LEU A 799 23.86 -11.41 10.05
C LEU A 799 22.94 -10.25 9.61
N GLY A 800 23.23 -9.56 8.50
CA GLY A 800 22.56 -8.31 8.12
C GLY A 800 22.77 -7.19 9.15
N LEU A 801 23.88 -7.23 9.91
CA LEU A 801 24.14 -6.35 11.03
C LEU A 801 25.06 -5.20 10.60
N ALA A 802 24.56 -3.97 10.67
CA ALA A 802 25.33 -2.75 10.47
C ALA A 802 26.10 -2.33 11.73
N CYS A 803 27.15 -1.54 11.55
CA CYS A 803 27.99 -1.05 12.65
C CYS A 803 27.19 -0.14 13.61
N SER A 804 27.45 -0.27 14.92
CA SER A 804 26.84 0.60 15.93
C SER A 804 27.42 2.03 15.90
N ASP A 805 26.82 2.96 16.65
CA ASP A 805 27.57 4.13 17.12
C ASP A 805 28.64 3.70 18.13
N SER A 806 29.69 4.52 18.26
CA SER A 806 30.83 4.25 19.12
C SER A 806 30.69 4.98 20.46
N VAL A 807 30.89 4.27 21.57
CA VAL A 807 31.09 4.88 22.90
C VAL A 807 32.56 5.28 23.04
N HIS A 808 32.82 6.45 23.62
CA HIS A 808 34.15 6.88 24.02
C HIS A 808 34.42 6.54 25.49
N VAL A 809 35.67 6.21 25.80
CA VAL A 809 36.15 5.76 27.10
C VAL A 809 37.47 6.46 27.38
N THR A 810 37.50 7.32 28.39
CA THR A 810 38.74 7.94 28.88
C THR A 810 39.48 6.95 29.78
N THR A 811 40.79 6.77 29.56
CA THR A 811 41.60 5.71 30.19
C THR A 811 42.65 6.20 31.17
#